data_AF-A0A2Z4VCM2-F1
#
_entry.id   AF-A0A2Z4VCM2-F1
#
_cell.length_a   1.000
_cell.length_b   1.000
_cell.length_c   1.000
_cell.angle_alpha   90.00
_cell.angle_beta   90.00
_cell.angle_gamma   90.00
#
_symmetry.space_group_name_H-M   'P 1'
#
loop_
_entity.id
_entity.type
_entity.pdbx_description
1 polymer ?
#
loop_
_entity_poly.entity_id
_entity_poly.type
_entity_poly.pdbx_seq_one_letter_code
_entity_poly.pdbx_strand_id
1 'polypeptide(L)'
;MQDAQMRKFRGKNKAPKWTKPDDGIVSVMVLPLAVTDPAELARLDGLYGAMWSIKRAVQRDARAKVDAYWAAYREREEQGAKAVRQRLGLSRESLERCAYTHLEESGHLKHHASKALAMHMADEVWNGVQRHLFPDATGQRFGRPKGGNWHGFTRIPGRARSHTTDNKWETFRLVGTLHSHSTAHTDGGLHLLMQPRRMPKPTVPEGRVPTGKVTASGKPATRKATWWDHTGPLAVVFAGGPESARGDLVLPVRIPQQPGQWARVQHFLSSPGRWHKVDLVRRRKASAPGGWVYEAHLMVLGPGYTSPSVRAMRDRAAQLDRIGGVDGNVSNLSVVSLPAALTGGKPVSTEITLTEAERTLLEKQAKKRRDRARALERSRRATNAAQYGLSRKQAKRAGRREAQGLKPKTVSVPGGARAARSDGVPKQAFRHDRLSTNYRVTRARQAEQAAGIAEHRRHRARLVAREIIAAHGPVLVVEDCDIRAWYRLWGKRLSQTTPGMLISALTVECEAAGGRLVRASTWSTALSQHCLCGERVSKMLREREHTCTACGLTGKRDLVSAALAAFVRFTDVDDPTTAYLDTAMSRHAQITYAQALEEALRESTTPSPKPLRRPGRVAVPRQQRRETPAPRTAGQRHRATPDEARSRGHAGKPGPRPGRNPQLTLW
;
A
#
# COMPACT_ATOMS: atom_id res chain seq x y z
N MET A 1 -43.95 -6.37 -31.99
CA MET A 1 -42.69 -5.59 -31.95
C MET A 1 -43.00 -4.29 -31.25
N GLN A 2 -42.56 -4.15 -29.99
CA GLN A 2 -42.69 -2.89 -29.24
C GLN A 2 -41.36 -2.14 -29.35
N ASP A 3 -41.41 -0.92 -29.87
CA ASP A 3 -40.27 -0.03 -30.01
C ASP A 3 -39.57 0.18 -28.66
N ALA A 4 -38.34 -0.33 -28.56
CA ALA A 4 -37.43 -0.05 -27.46
C ALA A 4 -37.06 1.44 -27.54
N GLN A 5 -37.80 2.28 -26.83
CA GLN A 5 -37.55 3.70 -26.68
C GLN A 5 -36.07 3.93 -26.30
N MET A 6 -35.27 4.40 -27.27
CA MET A 6 -33.88 4.79 -27.07
C MET A 6 -33.85 5.89 -26.01
N ARG A 7 -33.45 5.54 -24.78
CA ARG A 7 -33.31 6.49 -23.67
C ARG A 7 -32.41 7.65 -24.11
N LYS A 8 -32.96 8.87 -24.13
CA LYS A 8 -32.22 10.11 -24.38
C LYS A 8 -31.10 10.26 -23.35
N PHE A 9 -29.86 10.14 -23.79
CA PHE A 9 -28.69 10.41 -22.96
C PHE A 9 -28.52 11.93 -22.80
N ARG A 10 -28.17 12.36 -21.58
CA ARG A 10 -27.88 13.77 -21.28
C ARG A 10 -26.75 14.24 -22.20
N GLY A 11 -27.00 15.29 -22.99
CA GLY A 11 -26.01 15.87 -23.92
C GLY A 11 -24.72 16.32 -23.22
N LYS A 12 -23.66 16.57 -24.01
CA LYS A 12 -22.38 17.07 -23.48
C LYS A 12 -22.61 18.31 -22.63
N ASN A 13 -22.18 18.27 -21.38
CA ASN A 13 -22.28 19.41 -20.48
C ASN A 13 -21.41 20.55 -21.04
N LYS A 14 -22.05 21.67 -21.43
CA LYS A 14 -21.37 22.82 -22.05
C LYS A 14 -20.67 23.74 -21.03
N ALA A 15 -20.88 23.51 -19.73
CA ALA A 15 -20.19 24.25 -18.67
C ALA A 15 -18.69 23.88 -18.61
N PRO A 16 -17.81 24.84 -18.25
CA PRO A 16 -16.39 24.54 -18.06
C PRO A 16 -16.21 23.42 -17.03
N LYS A 17 -15.31 22.49 -17.35
CA LYS A 17 -15.03 21.33 -16.49
C LYS A 17 -14.34 21.84 -15.22
N TRP A 18 -14.94 21.58 -14.05
CA TRP A 18 -14.30 21.90 -12.77
C TRP A 18 -12.89 21.29 -12.70
N THR A 19 -11.91 22.13 -12.37
CA THR A 19 -10.52 21.76 -12.13
C THR A 19 -10.26 21.74 -10.63
N LYS A 20 -9.33 20.90 -10.20
CA LYS A 20 -8.95 20.86 -8.79
C LYS A 20 -8.19 22.15 -8.43
N PRO A 21 -8.42 22.76 -7.26
CA PRO A 21 -7.60 23.85 -6.76
C PRO A 21 -6.19 23.36 -6.38
N ASP A 22 -5.30 24.30 -6.06
CA ASP A 22 -3.95 24.05 -5.51
C ASP A 22 -3.13 23.05 -6.35
N ASP A 23 -3.00 23.30 -7.66
CA ASP A 23 -2.31 22.43 -8.64
C ASP A 23 -2.81 20.98 -8.69
N GLY A 24 -3.99 20.72 -8.13
CA GLY A 24 -4.57 19.39 -8.01
C GLY A 24 -3.98 18.53 -6.91
N ILE A 25 -3.27 19.12 -5.95
CA ILE A 25 -2.78 18.43 -4.76
C ILE A 25 -3.96 17.85 -3.98
N VAL A 26 -3.85 16.57 -3.61
CA VAL A 26 -4.83 15.89 -2.77
C VAL A 26 -4.14 15.09 -1.69
N SER A 27 -4.80 14.96 -0.55
CA SER A 27 -4.32 14.20 0.59
C SER A 27 -5.42 13.29 1.13
N VAL A 28 -5.04 12.24 1.87
CA VAL A 28 -5.99 11.25 2.40
C VAL A 28 -5.85 11.12 3.91
N MET A 29 -6.96 11.27 4.62
CA MET A 29 -7.10 10.92 6.02
C MET A 29 -7.82 9.58 6.15
N VAL A 30 -7.27 8.67 6.96
CA VAL A 30 -7.92 7.39 7.29
C VAL A 30 -8.73 7.59 8.56
N LEU A 31 -10.05 7.43 8.45
CA LEU A 31 -11.02 7.55 9.53
C LEU A 31 -11.55 6.16 9.90
N PRO A 32 -11.21 5.60 11.07
CA PRO A 32 -11.82 4.36 11.53
C PRO A 32 -13.34 4.50 11.71
N LEU A 33 -14.09 3.48 11.32
CA LEU A 33 -15.54 3.44 11.47
C LEU A 33 -15.94 2.53 12.63
N ALA A 34 -16.79 3.04 13.53
CA ALA A 34 -17.28 2.32 14.70
C ALA A 34 -18.45 1.39 14.37
N VAL A 35 -18.20 0.38 13.54
CA VAL A 35 -19.24 -0.60 13.18
C VAL A 35 -19.23 -1.75 14.19
N THR A 36 -20.16 -1.71 15.13
CA THR A 36 -20.31 -2.76 16.16
C THR A 36 -21.67 -3.43 16.12
N ASP A 37 -22.65 -2.86 15.42
CA ASP A 37 -23.99 -3.42 15.26
C ASP A 37 -24.00 -4.60 14.27
N PRO A 38 -24.47 -5.80 14.67
CA PRO A 38 -24.62 -6.95 13.78
C PRO A 38 -25.43 -6.66 12.50
N ALA A 39 -26.49 -5.83 12.59
CA ALA A 39 -27.33 -5.51 11.43
C ALA A 39 -26.56 -4.68 10.39
N GLU A 40 -25.78 -3.69 10.84
CA GLU A 40 -24.95 -2.87 9.94
C GLU A 40 -23.77 -3.66 9.38
N LEU A 41 -23.20 -4.58 10.16
CA LEU A 41 -22.18 -5.52 9.67
C LEU A 41 -22.73 -6.40 8.53
N ALA A 42 -23.96 -6.89 8.66
CA ALA A 42 -24.61 -7.66 7.60
C ALA A 42 -24.87 -6.80 6.35
N ARG A 43 -25.30 -5.53 6.53
CA ARG A 43 -25.48 -4.58 5.41
C ARG A 43 -24.15 -4.28 4.69
N LEU A 44 -23.07 -4.09 5.44
CA LEU A 44 -21.74 -3.91 4.86
C LEU A 44 -21.24 -5.15 4.13
N ASP A 45 -21.45 -6.35 4.68
CA ASP A 45 -21.09 -7.58 3.99
C ASP A 45 -21.87 -7.75 2.68
N GLY A 46 -23.18 -7.45 2.69
CA GLY A 46 -24.02 -7.40 1.49
C GLY A 46 -23.53 -6.38 0.46
N LEU A 47 -23.19 -5.16 0.88
CA LEU A 47 -22.61 -4.13 0.02
C LEU A 47 -21.28 -4.58 -0.60
N TYR A 48 -20.35 -5.10 0.20
CA TYR A 48 -19.08 -5.62 -0.33
C TYR A 48 -19.33 -6.80 -1.28
N GLY A 49 -20.26 -7.69 -0.94
CA GLY A 49 -20.63 -8.85 -1.76
C GLY A 49 -21.16 -8.42 -3.12
N ALA A 50 -22.08 -7.47 -3.15
CA ALA A 50 -22.63 -6.90 -4.37
C ALA A 50 -21.56 -6.24 -5.22
N MET A 51 -20.74 -5.38 -4.62
CA MET A 51 -19.66 -4.69 -5.33
C MET A 51 -18.59 -5.64 -5.87
N TRP A 52 -18.32 -6.74 -5.17
CA TRP A 52 -17.40 -7.78 -5.65
C TRP A 52 -17.97 -8.55 -6.83
N SER A 53 -19.26 -8.89 -6.81
CA SER A 53 -19.94 -9.54 -7.93
C SER A 53 -19.88 -8.66 -9.18
N ILE A 54 -20.20 -7.36 -9.06
CA ILE A 54 -20.09 -6.39 -10.15
C ILE A 54 -18.65 -6.29 -10.65
N LYS A 55 -17.68 -6.10 -9.75
CA LYS A 55 -16.26 -6.02 -10.12
C LYS A 55 -15.81 -7.24 -10.92
N ARG A 56 -16.16 -8.44 -10.46
CA ARG A 56 -15.79 -9.69 -11.16
C ARG A 56 -16.42 -9.80 -12.54
N ALA A 57 -17.69 -9.44 -12.68
CA ALA A 57 -18.37 -9.47 -13.97
C ALA A 57 -17.68 -8.51 -14.96
N VAL A 58 -17.45 -7.27 -14.55
CA VAL A 58 -16.75 -6.26 -15.37
C VAL A 58 -15.31 -6.67 -15.68
N GLN A 59 -14.60 -7.32 -14.74
CA GLN A 59 -13.27 -7.86 -14.99
C GLN A 59 -13.27 -8.95 -16.06
N ARG A 60 -14.32 -9.78 -16.14
CA ARG A 60 -14.46 -10.79 -17.20
C ARG A 60 -14.74 -10.12 -18.54
N ASP A 61 -15.64 -9.14 -18.60
CA ASP A 61 -15.93 -8.39 -19.83
C ASP A 61 -14.67 -7.68 -20.34
N ALA A 62 -13.97 -6.99 -19.44
CA ALA A 62 -12.73 -6.31 -19.75
C ALA A 62 -11.67 -7.29 -20.27
N ARG A 63 -11.57 -8.49 -19.67
CA ARG A 63 -10.62 -9.50 -20.11
C ARG A 63 -10.96 -10.05 -21.49
N ALA A 64 -12.22 -10.38 -21.74
CA ALA A 64 -12.70 -10.85 -23.03
C ALA A 64 -12.42 -9.82 -24.14
N LYS A 65 -12.73 -8.54 -23.88
CA LYS A 65 -12.48 -7.44 -24.81
C LYS A 65 -10.98 -7.20 -25.07
N VAL A 66 -10.14 -7.31 -24.05
CA VAL A 66 -8.67 -7.21 -24.20
C VAL A 66 -8.11 -8.39 -25.00
N ASP A 67 -8.57 -9.61 -24.74
CA ASP A 67 -8.11 -10.79 -25.46
C ASP A 67 -8.55 -10.72 -26.94
N ALA A 68 -9.79 -10.28 -27.21
CA ALA A 68 -10.27 -10.00 -28.57
C ALA A 68 -9.47 -8.89 -29.26
N TYR A 69 -9.16 -7.81 -28.53
CA TYR A 69 -8.35 -6.70 -29.06
C TYR A 69 -6.99 -7.19 -29.53
N TRP A 70 -6.32 -8.07 -28.77
CA TRP A 70 -5.02 -8.61 -29.16
C TRP A 70 -5.10 -9.65 -30.28
N ALA A 71 -6.16 -10.46 -30.31
CA ALA A 71 -6.42 -11.42 -31.38
C ALA A 71 -6.64 -10.74 -32.75
N ALA A 72 -7.26 -9.56 -32.78
CA ALA A 72 -7.54 -8.79 -33.99
C ALA A 72 -6.31 -8.05 -34.55
N TYR A 73 -5.15 -8.72 -34.67
CA TYR A 73 -3.90 -8.04 -35.07
C TYR A 73 -3.93 -7.48 -36.49
N ARG A 74 -4.47 -8.24 -37.45
CA ARG A 74 -4.63 -7.80 -38.85
C ARG A 74 -5.49 -6.55 -38.96
N GLU A 75 -6.65 -6.54 -38.31
CA GLU A 75 -7.53 -5.35 -38.27
C GLU A 75 -6.85 -4.14 -37.62
N ARG A 76 -5.96 -4.33 -36.64
CA ARG A 76 -5.23 -3.20 -36.03
C ARG A 76 -4.21 -2.61 -36.99
N GLU A 77 -3.63 -3.42 -37.87
CA GLU A 77 -2.69 -2.97 -38.91
C GLU A 77 -3.44 -2.28 -40.06
N GLU A 78 -4.59 -2.82 -40.48
CA GLU A 78 -5.40 -2.30 -41.59
C GLU A 78 -6.24 -1.05 -41.22
N GLN A 79 -6.97 -1.10 -40.10
CA GLN A 79 -7.98 -0.09 -39.72
C GLN A 79 -7.51 0.81 -38.56
N GLY A 80 -6.36 0.47 -37.96
CA GLY A 80 -5.78 1.18 -36.84
C GLY A 80 -6.32 0.75 -35.46
N ALA A 81 -5.44 0.82 -34.47
CA ALA A 81 -5.72 0.38 -33.09
C ALA A 81 -6.93 1.10 -32.43
N LYS A 82 -7.22 2.35 -32.82
CA LYS A 82 -8.35 3.12 -32.27
C LYS A 82 -9.71 2.58 -32.75
N ALA A 83 -9.83 2.27 -34.04
CA ALA A 83 -11.07 1.74 -34.63
C ALA A 83 -11.42 0.38 -34.01
N VAL A 84 -10.44 -0.52 -33.90
CA VAL A 84 -10.63 -1.84 -33.26
C VAL A 84 -11.09 -1.70 -31.80
N ARG A 85 -10.53 -0.75 -31.02
CA ARG A 85 -11.01 -0.51 -29.64
C ARG A 85 -12.46 -0.02 -29.60
N GLN A 86 -12.85 0.85 -30.53
CA GLN A 86 -14.23 1.35 -30.60
C GLN A 86 -15.21 0.22 -30.95
N ARG A 87 -14.89 -0.59 -31.97
CA ARG A 87 -15.67 -1.77 -32.37
C ARG A 87 -15.88 -2.76 -31.22
N LEU A 88 -14.83 -3.02 -30.44
CA LEU A 88 -14.88 -3.94 -29.29
C LEU A 88 -15.51 -3.33 -28.03
N GLY A 89 -15.87 -2.05 -28.05
CA GLY A 89 -16.32 -1.34 -26.84
C GLY A 89 -15.26 -1.37 -25.72
N LEU A 90 -13.98 -1.27 -26.08
CA LEU A 90 -12.85 -1.25 -25.16
C LEU A 90 -12.54 0.19 -24.76
N SER A 91 -13.49 0.80 -24.04
CA SER A 91 -13.38 2.15 -23.48
C SER A 91 -13.87 2.17 -22.03
N ARG A 92 -13.52 3.24 -21.31
CA ARG A 92 -14.02 3.52 -19.97
C ARG A 92 -15.55 3.48 -19.91
N GLU A 93 -16.21 4.25 -20.77
CA GLU A 93 -17.66 4.40 -20.81
C GLU A 93 -18.36 3.07 -21.11
N SER A 94 -17.75 2.26 -21.97
CA SER A 94 -18.30 0.95 -22.34
C SER A 94 -18.21 -0.04 -21.18
N LEU A 95 -17.16 0.00 -20.35
CA LEU A 95 -17.09 -0.80 -19.13
C LEU A 95 -18.04 -0.27 -18.04
N GLU A 96 -18.23 1.05 -17.93
CA GLU A 96 -19.24 1.65 -17.05
C GLU A 96 -20.66 1.19 -17.44
N ARG A 97 -20.97 1.09 -18.74
CA ARG A 97 -22.23 0.51 -19.24
C ARG A 97 -22.37 -0.97 -18.91
N CYS A 98 -21.30 -1.76 -19.01
CA CYS A 98 -21.32 -3.17 -18.60
C CYS A 98 -21.66 -3.30 -17.11
N ALA A 99 -20.99 -2.52 -16.25
CA ALA A 99 -21.27 -2.54 -14.82
C ALA A 99 -22.71 -2.14 -14.48
N TYR A 100 -23.27 -1.17 -15.22
CA TYR A 100 -24.66 -0.80 -15.08
C TYR A 100 -25.61 -1.94 -15.48
N THR A 101 -25.34 -2.58 -16.62
CA THR A 101 -26.13 -3.72 -17.12
C THR A 101 -26.13 -4.87 -16.11
N HIS A 102 -24.96 -5.24 -15.58
CA HIS A 102 -24.85 -6.26 -14.53
C HIS A 102 -25.65 -5.93 -13.26
N LEU A 103 -25.69 -4.66 -12.86
CA LEU A 103 -26.48 -4.20 -11.71
C LEU A 103 -27.99 -4.29 -12.01
N GLU A 104 -28.41 -3.88 -13.20
CA GLU A 104 -29.82 -3.89 -13.63
C GLU A 104 -30.38 -5.31 -13.74
N GLU A 105 -29.68 -6.18 -14.45
CA GLU A 105 -30.10 -7.57 -14.70
C GLU A 105 -30.12 -8.43 -13.44
N SER A 106 -29.25 -8.12 -12.46
CA SER A 106 -29.21 -8.91 -11.23
C SER A 106 -30.41 -8.62 -10.33
N GLY A 107 -31.01 -7.42 -10.36
CA GLY A 107 -32.09 -6.99 -9.45
C GLY A 107 -31.66 -6.93 -7.97
N HIS A 108 -31.44 -8.08 -7.34
CA HIS A 108 -31.07 -8.24 -5.93
C HIS A 108 -29.85 -7.43 -5.48
N LEU A 109 -28.92 -7.10 -6.40
CA LEU A 109 -27.76 -6.26 -6.10
C LEU A 109 -28.14 -4.81 -5.79
N LYS A 110 -29.27 -4.32 -6.32
CA LYS A 110 -29.79 -2.96 -6.11
C LYS A 110 -30.32 -2.71 -4.70
N HIS A 111 -30.49 -3.74 -3.88
CA HIS A 111 -30.72 -3.55 -2.45
C HIS A 111 -29.46 -3.04 -1.72
N HIS A 112 -28.28 -3.22 -2.32
CA HIS A 112 -27.00 -2.99 -1.66
C HIS A 112 -26.14 -1.94 -2.37
N ALA A 113 -26.10 -1.95 -3.70
CA ALA A 113 -25.23 -1.11 -4.51
C ALA A 113 -26.02 -0.08 -5.33
N SER A 114 -25.48 1.14 -5.44
CA SER A 114 -26.04 2.17 -6.31
C SER A 114 -25.39 2.14 -7.69
N LYS A 115 -26.07 2.71 -8.69
CA LYS A 115 -25.54 2.90 -10.04
C LYS A 115 -24.19 3.63 -10.05
N ALA A 116 -24.05 4.66 -9.21
CA ALA A 116 -22.80 5.41 -9.07
C ALA A 116 -21.64 4.52 -8.61
N LEU A 117 -21.87 3.67 -7.59
CA LEU A 117 -20.84 2.72 -7.13
C LEU A 117 -20.46 1.71 -8.21
N ALA A 118 -21.42 1.19 -8.98
CA ALA A 118 -21.15 0.26 -10.07
C ALA A 118 -20.25 0.89 -11.15
N MET A 119 -20.55 2.12 -11.59
CA MET A 119 -19.72 2.84 -12.57
C MET A 119 -18.31 3.11 -12.04
N HIS A 120 -18.15 3.53 -10.78
CA HIS A 120 -16.82 3.75 -10.20
C HIS A 120 -16.02 2.47 -10.02
N MET A 121 -16.70 1.34 -9.80
CA MET A 121 -16.04 0.04 -9.82
C MET A 121 -15.51 -0.30 -11.22
N ALA A 122 -16.29 0.03 -12.27
CA ALA A 122 -15.85 -0.14 -13.65
C ALA A 122 -14.63 0.73 -14.01
N ASP A 123 -14.61 1.97 -13.53
CA ASP A 123 -13.46 2.88 -13.69
C ASP A 123 -12.19 2.31 -13.04
N GLU A 124 -12.32 1.67 -11.86
CA GLU A 124 -11.20 0.96 -11.23
C GLU A 124 -10.67 -0.19 -12.11
N VAL A 125 -11.58 -0.94 -12.76
CA VAL A 125 -11.21 -2.00 -13.72
C VAL A 125 -10.55 -1.40 -14.97
N TRP A 126 -11.10 -0.31 -15.50
CA TRP A 126 -10.56 0.41 -16.66
C TRP A 126 -9.12 0.88 -16.41
N ASN A 127 -8.79 1.40 -15.23
CA ASN A 127 -7.41 1.79 -14.89
C ASN A 127 -6.41 0.63 -15.02
N GLY A 128 -6.85 -0.62 -14.80
CA GLY A 128 -6.05 -1.81 -15.06
C GLY A 128 -5.89 -2.10 -16.56
N VAL A 129 -6.96 -1.93 -17.34
CA VAL A 129 -6.98 -2.09 -18.80
C VAL A 129 -6.11 -1.02 -19.47
N GLN A 130 -6.25 0.24 -19.09
CA GLN A 130 -5.49 1.36 -19.66
C GLN A 130 -3.98 1.15 -19.53
N ARG A 131 -3.50 0.77 -18.33
CA ARG A 131 -2.07 0.47 -18.12
C ARG A 131 -1.55 -0.72 -18.92
N HIS A 132 -2.42 -1.60 -19.35
CA HIS A 132 -2.07 -2.71 -20.22
C HIS A 132 -2.04 -2.29 -21.71
N LEU A 133 -3.01 -1.47 -22.11
CA LEU A 133 -3.17 -1.01 -23.50
C LEU A 133 -2.24 0.14 -23.89
N PHE A 134 -1.69 0.87 -22.93
CA PHE A 134 -0.81 2.01 -23.20
C PHE A 134 0.47 1.89 -22.36
N PRO A 135 1.64 2.16 -22.96
CA PRO A 135 2.88 2.19 -22.23
C PRO A 135 2.88 3.36 -21.23
N ASP A 136 3.63 3.22 -20.14
CA ASP A 136 3.99 4.34 -19.28
C ASP A 136 5.10 5.19 -19.92
N ALA A 137 5.55 6.23 -19.19
CA ALA A 137 6.62 7.11 -19.64
C ALA A 137 7.95 6.39 -19.94
N THR A 138 8.14 5.16 -19.42
CA THR A 138 9.32 4.33 -19.66
C THR A 138 9.13 3.36 -20.84
N GLY A 139 8.03 3.49 -21.60
CA GLY A 139 7.69 2.57 -22.68
C GLY A 139 7.11 1.22 -22.19
N GLN A 140 6.99 1.01 -20.87
CA GLN A 140 6.58 -0.28 -20.31
C GLN A 140 5.06 -0.40 -20.18
N ARG A 141 4.52 -1.57 -20.49
CA ARG A 141 3.09 -1.90 -20.34
C ARG A 141 2.88 -2.83 -19.16
N PHE A 142 1.75 -2.67 -18.47
CA PHE A 142 1.33 -3.66 -17.49
C PHE A 142 0.89 -4.96 -18.19
N GLY A 143 1.07 -6.08 -17.50
CA GLY A 143 0.56 -7.37 -17.98
C GLY A 143 -0.96 -7.41 -18.12
N ARG A 144 -1.48 -8.41 -18.84
CA ARG A 144 -2.92 -8.58 -19.08
C ARG A 144 -3.73 -8.45 -17.77
N PRO A 145 -4.88 -7.73 -17.78
CA PRO A 145 -5.74 -7.62 -16.62
C PRO A 145 -6.10 -8.99 -16.02
N LYS A 146 -6.08 -9.06 -14.68
CA LYS A 146 -6.34 -10.30 -13.93
C LYS A 146 -7.58 -10.10 -13.04
N GLY A 147 -8.36 -11.17 -12.90
CA GLY A 147 -9.42 -11.24 -11.90
C GLY A 147 -8.83 -11.16 -10.49
N GLY A 148 -9.50 -10.42 -9.60
CA GLY A 148 -9.15 -10.38 -8.18
C GLY A 148 -9.63 -11.63 -7.42
N ASN A 149 -9.58 -11.58 -6.09
CA ASN A 149 -10.29 -12.51 -5.22
C ASN A 149 -11.10 -11.75 -4.15
N TRP A 150 -12.10 -12.42 -3.56
CA TRP A 150 -12.97 -11.84 -2.53
C TRP A 150 -12.21 -11.27 -1.32
N HIS A 151 -11.19 -11.99 -0.85
CA HIS A 151 -10.45 -11.60 0.34
C HIS A 151 -9.48 -10.43 0.09
N GLY A 152 -9.03 -10.25 -1.15
CA GLY A 152 -8.23 -9.12 -1.62
C GLY A 152 -9.08 -7.92 -2.05
N PHE A 153 -10.40 -8.10 -2.18
CA PHE A 153 -11.33 -7.01 -2.39
C PHE A 153 -11.59 -6.28 -1.06
N THR A 154 -10.86 -5.19 -0.85
CA THR A 154 -10.83 -4.44 0.40
C THR A 154 -11.27 -2.99 0.30
N ARG A 155 -11.58 -2.49 -0.90
CA ARG A 155 -11.94 -1.09 -1.14
C ARG A 155 -13.11 -1.00 -2.11
N ILE A 156 -14.08 -0.16 -1.78
CA ILE A 156 -15.13 0.30 -2.68
C ILE A 156 -14.85 1.79 -2.95
N PRO A 157 -14.50 2.15 -4.20
CA PRO A 157 -14.25 3.54 -4.53
C PRO A 157 -15.56 4.33 -4.48
N GLY A 158 -15.57 5.43 -3.73
CA GLY A 158 -16.66 6.39 -3.75
C GLY A 158 -16.58 7.32 -4.96
N ARG A 159 -17.67 8.06 -5.17
CA ARG A 159 -17.73 9.21 -6.06
C ARG A 159 -17.24 10.46 -5.35
N ALA A 160 -16.54 11.32 -6.09
CA ALA A 160 -16.25 12.66 -5.62
C ALA A 160 -17.55 13.48 -5.47
N ARG A 161 -17.59 14.38 -4.49
CA ARG A 161 -18.67 15.35 -4.42
C ARG A 161 -18.67 16.22 -5.68
N SER A 162 -19.84 16.70 -6.06
CA SER A 162 -19.94 17.74 -7.08
C SER A 162 -19.39 19.04 -6.50
N HIS A 163 -18.60 19.76 -7.30
CA HIS A 163 -18.17 21.13 -7.00
C HIS A 163 -18.87 22.15 -7.89
N THR A 164 -19.73 21.69 -8.81
CA THR A 164 -20.58 22.52 -9.67
C THR A 164 -22.06 22.43 -9.30
N THR A 165 -22.39 21.65 -8.28
CA THR A 165 -23.76 21.46 -7.81
C THR A 165 -23.72 21.31 -6.32
N ASP A 166 -24.34 22.25 -5.62
CA ASP A 166 -24.38 22.23 -4.17
C ASP A 166 -25.07 20.97 -3.65
N ASN A 167 -24.62 20.50 -2.49
CA ASN A 167 -25.26 19.39 -1.78
C ASN A 167 -25.41 18.12 -2.64
N LYS A 168 -24.42 17.84 -3.49
CA LYS A 168 -24.40 16.66 -4.35
C LYS A 168 -23.20 15.75 -4.07
N TRP A 169 -23.45 14.64 -3.40
CA TRP A 169 -22.45 13.58 -3.14
C TRP A 169 -23.13 12.21 -3.17
N GLU A 170 -22.99 11.51 -4.30
CA GLU A 170 -23.88 10.39 -4.69
C GLU A 170 -23.55 9.03 -4.01
N THR A 171 -22.51 8.96 -3.18
CA THR A 171 -22.03 7.69 -2.60
C THR A 171 -21.76 7.83 -1.10
N PHE A 172 -20.56 7.48 -0.63
CA PHE A 172 -20.15 7.67 0.75
C PHE A 172 -19.86 9.16 0.99
N ARG A 173 -20.59 9.78 1.92
CA ARG A 173 -20.41 11.17 2.34
C ARG A 173 -20.02 11.21 3.81
N LEU A 174 -19.04 12.04 4.15
CA LEU A 174 -18.79 12.44 5.53
C LEU A 174 -19.74 13.59 5.90
N VAL A 175 -20.42 13.47 7.04
CA VAL A 175 -21.37 14.46 7.59
C VAL A 175 -21.00 14.83 9.02
N GLY A 176 -21.54 15.93 9.53
CA GLY A 176 -21.28 16.42 10.88
C GLY A 176 -20.08 17.36 10.94
N THR A 177 -19.72 17.80 12.14
CA THR A 177 -18.60 18.72 12.35
C THR A 177 -17.59 18.18 13.36
N LEU A 178 -16.34 18.60 13.24
CA LEU A 178 -15.31 18.27 14.22
C LEU A 178 -15.66 18.85 15.61
N HIS A 179 -16.19 20.08 15.65
CA HIS A 179 -16.60 20.74 16.88
C HIS A 179 -17.65 19.91 17.62
N SER A 180 -18.79 19.62 16.98
CA SER A 180 -19.86 18.84 17.61
C SER A 180 -19.46 17.41 17.94
N HIS A 181 -18.59 16.80 17.13
CA HIS A 181 -18.01 15.49 17.47
C HIS A 181 -17.18 15.55 18.75
N SER A 182 -16.41 16.62 18.93
CA SER A 182 -15.62 16.83 20.14
C SER A 182 -16.55 17.06 21.33
N THR A 183 -17.48 18.00 21.24
CA THR A 183 -18.45 18.32 22.31
C THR A 183 -19.23 17.10 22.76
N ALA A 184 -19.71 16.27 21.83
CA ALA A 184 -20.46 15.05 22.14
C ALA A 184 -19.64 13.94 22.83
N HIS A 185 -18.31 14.04 22.80
CA HIS A 185 -17.39 13.02 23.30
C HIS A 185 -16.31 13.61 24.19
N THR A 186 -16.53 14.78 24.80
CA THR A 186 -15.62 15.33 25.82
C THR A 186 -16.28 15.14 27.18
N ASP A 187 -15.51 14.71 28.17
CA ASP A 187 -16.01 14.54 29.53
C ASP A 187 -16.08 15.91 30.23
N GLY A 188 -17.22 16.59 30.07
CA GLY A 188 -17.78 17.59 31.01
C GLY A 188 -16.89 18.73 31.54
N GLY A 189 -15.65 18.93 31.06
CA GLY A 189 -14.70 19.90 31.61
C GLY A 189 -13.23 19.54 31.48
N LEU A 190 -12.86 18.26 31.29
CA LEU A 190 -11.48 17.86 31.02
C LEU A 190 -11.30 17.67 29.51
N HIS A 191 -10.37 18.39 28.89
CA HIS A 191 -10.13 18.45 27.43
C HIS A 191 -9.67 17.13 26.76
N LEU A 192 -10.00 15.97 27.34
CA LEU A 192 -9.69 14.64 26.82
C LEU A 192 -10.91 14.08 26.07
N LEU A 193 -10.75 13.87 24.77
CA LEU A 193 -11.75 13.20 23.94
C LEU A 193 -11.95 11.75 24.46
N MET A 194 -13.16 11.42 24.90
CA MET A 194 -13.60 10.11 25.39
C MET A 194 -14.66 9.50 24.46
N GLN A 195 -14.21 8.75 23.45
CA GLN A 195 -15.11 8.09 22.51
C GLN A 195 -15.54 6.70 23.02
N PRO A 196 -16.84 6.46 23.29
CA PRO A 196 -17.32 5.19 23.85
C PRO A 196 -17.03 4.01 22.93
N ARG A 197 -16.96 2.79 23.48
CA ARG A 197 -16.69 1.56 22.69
C ARG A 197 -17.78 1.26 21.65
N ARG A 198 -19.03 1.63 21.93
CA ARG A 198 -20.12 1.69 20.95
C ARG A 198 -20.42 3.17 20.72
N MET A 199 -20.11 3.67 19.53
CA MET A 199 -20.44 5.05 19.19
C MET A 199 -21.95 5.15 18.97
N PRO A 200 -22.62 6.16 19.54
CA PRO A 200 -23.99 6.47 19.17
C PRO A 200 -24.11 6.68 17.67
N LYS A 201 -25.19 6.17 17.07
CA LYS A 201 -25.50 6.37 15.65
C LYS A 201 -26.23 7.70 15.52
N PRO A 202 -25.68 8.70 14.79
CA PRO A 202 -26.43 9.91 14.51
C PRO A 202 -27.70 9.58 13.72
N THR A 203 -28.76 10.35 13.95
CA THR A 203 -29.99 10.32 13.17
C THR A 203 -29.97 11.42 12.11
N VAL A 204 -30.76 11.25 11.05
CA VAL A 204 -30.97 12.34 10.09
C VAL A 204 -31.68 13.48 10.82
N PRO A 205 -31.30 14.75 10.59
CA PRO A 205 -31.99 15.88 11.22
C PRO A 205 -33.48 15.87 10.87
N GLU A 206 -34.31 16.15 11.87
CA GLU A 206 -35.76 16.28 11.71
C GLU A 206 -36.15 17.74 11.44
N GLY A 207 -37.39 17.95 11.00
CA GLY A 207 -37.93 19.29 10.75
C GLY A 207 -37.67 19.84 9.34
N ARG A 208 -37.87 21.16 9.21
CA ARG A 208 -37.78 21.92 7.96
C ARG A 208 -36.72 23.00 8.07
N VAL A 209 -35.90 23.12 7.04
CA VAL A 209 -34.85 24.14 6.92
C VAL A 209 -35.23 25.17 5.84
N PRO A 210 -34.99 26.47 6.08
CA PRO A 210 -35.18 27.50 5.08
C PRO A 210 -34.34 27.24 3.82
N THR A 211 -34.89 27.55 2.66
CA THR A 211 -34.19 27.42 1.37
C THR A 211 -33.50 28.70 0.92
N GLY A 212 -33.65 29.80 1.67
CA GLY A 212 -33.22 31.13 1.27
C GLY A 212 -34.08 31.78 0.18
N LYS A 213 -35.13 31.09 -0.29
CA LYS A 213 -36.10 31.60 -1.25
C LYS A 213 -37.39 32.00 -0.54
N VAL A 214 -38.15 32.90 -1.15
CA VAL A 214 -39.50 33.27 -0.70
C VAL A 214 -40.53 32.61 -1.63
N THR A 215 -41.62 32.13 -1.06
CA THR A 215 -42.77 31.61 -1.81
C THR A 215 -43.56 32.75 -2.45
N ALA A 216 -44.42 32.45 -3.43
CA ALA A 216 -45.28 33.44 -4.06
C ALA A 216 -46.18 34.21 -3.06
N SER A 217 -46.45 33.64 -1.88
CA SER A 217 -47.22 34.27 -0.81
C SER A 217 -46.36 35.05 0.21
N GLY A 218 -45.12 35.41 -0.12
CA GLY A 218 -44.23 36.18 0.76
C GLY A 218 -43.63 35.39 1.95
N LYS A 219 -43.95 34.10 2.11
CA LYS A 219 -43.43 33.26 3.20
C LYS A 219 -42.09 32.63 2.84
N PRO A 220 -41.13 32.46 3.77
CA PRO A 220 -39.89 31.74 3.52
C PRO A 220 -40.16 30.32 3.03
N ALA A 221 -39.64 29.97 1.86
CA ALA A 221 -39.73 28.62 1.33
C ALA A 221 -38.84 27.69 2.15
N THR A 222 -39.41 26.58 2.62
CA THR A 222 -38.71 25.59 3.45
C THR A 222 -38.65 24.23 2.75
N ARG A 223 -37.59 23.45 3.04
CA ARG A 223 -37.45 22.06 2.60
C ARG A 223 -37.27 21.15 3.81
N LYS A 224 -37.55 19.85 3.64
CA LYS A 224 -37.24 18.85 4.67
C LYS A 224 -35.73 18.86 4.95
N ALA A 225 -35.36 18.78 6.23
CA ALA A 225 -33.97 18.63 6.61
C ALA A 225 -33.41 17.30 6.09
N THR A 226 -32.14 17.33 5.72
CA THR A 226 -31.40 16.18 5.20
C THR A 226 -30.08 16.11 5.95
N TRP A 227 -29.29 15.07 5.71
CA TRP A 227 -27.93 14.99 6.22
C TRP A 227 -26.98 16.13 5.80
N TRP A 228 -27.34 16.95 4.82
CA TRP A 228 -26.60 18.19 4.51
C TRP A 228 -26.72 19.23 5.63
N ASP A 229 -27.80 19.13 6.40
CA ASP A 229 -28.13 19.99 7.53
C ASP A 229 -27.64 19.38 8.86
N HIS A 230 -26.97 18.23 8.81
CA HIS A 230 -26.48 17.53 10.00
C HIS A 230 -25.24 18.22 10.57
N THR A 231 -25.41 18.89 11.70
CA THR A 231 -24.35 19.59 12.43
C THR A 231 -23.79 18.80 13.60
N GLY A 232 -24.27 17.57 13.86
CA GLY A 232 -23.86 16.73 14.99
C GLY A 232 -22.52 15.99 14.81
N PRO A 233 -22.29 14.90 15.56
CA PRO A 233 -21.06 14.12 15.49
C PRO A 233 -20.78 13.54 14.09
N LEU A 234 -19.49 13.41 13.77
CA LEU A 234 -19.04 12.90 12.48
C LEU A 234 -19.50 11.47 12.19
N ALA A 235 -20.08 11.26 11.00
CA ALA A 235 -20.45 9.94 10.49
C ALA A 235 -20.28 9.86 8.97
N VAL A 236 -20.05 8.64 8.47
CA VAL A 236 -20.14 8.36 7.04
C VAL A 236 -21.51 7.81 6.72
N VAL A 237 -22.19 8.43 5.76
CA VAL A 237 -23.55 8.08 5.34
C VAL A 237 -23.53 7.58 3.90
N PHE A 238 -24.30 6.53 3.63
CA PHE A 238 -24.59 6.04 2.30
C PHE A 238 -26.08 5.68 2.18
N ALA A 239 -26.77 6.21 1.17
CA ALA A 239 -28.20 6.03 1.00
C ALA A 239 -28.63 4.60 0.62
N GLY A 240 -27.69 3.68 0.40
CA GLY A 240 -27.97 2.34 -0.08
C GLY A 240 -28.13 2.26 -1.59
N GLY A 241 -28.55 1.09 -2.07
CA GLY A 241 -28.98 0.94 -3.46
C GLY A 241 -30.44 1.40 -3.66
N PRO A 242 -30.88 1.62 -4.91
CA PRO A 242 -32.18 2.24 -5.21
C PRO A 242 -33.39 1.42 -4.74
N GLU A 243 -33.22 0.12 -4.51
CA GLU A 243 -34.28 -0.79 -4.03
C GLU A 243 -34.13 -1.11 -2.53
N SER A 244 -33.31 -0.34 -1.80
CA SER A 244 -33.11 -0.54 -0.36
C SER A 244 -34.27 0.06 0.45
N ALA A 245 -35.09 -0.81 1.07
CA ALA A 245 -36.10 -0.39 2.05
C ALA A 245 -35.53 -0.13 3.47
N ARG A 246 -34.24 -0.38 3.70
CA ARG A 246 -33.62 -0.38 5.05
C ARG A 246 -33.06 0.99 5.49
N GLY A 247 -33.43 2.06 4.79
CA GLY A 247 -32.93 3.42 5.01
C GLY A 247 -31.42 3.58 4.81
N ASP A 248 -30.86 4.67 5.32
CA ASP A 248 -29.44 5.00 5.14
C ASP A 248 -28.51 4.09 5.97
N LEU A 249 -27.36 3.75 5.39
CA LEU A 249 -26.23 3.16 6.09
C LEU A 249 -25.44 4.29 6.75
N VAL A 250 -25.53 4.39 8.08
CA VAL A 250 -24.82 5.42 8.87
C VAL A 250 -23.73 4.74 9.69
N LEU A 251 -22.50 5.19 9.48
CA LEU A 251 -21.28 4.60 10.04
C LEU A 251 -20.57 5.66 10.89
N PRO A 252 -20.74 5.65 12.23
CA PRO A 252 -20.10 6.63 13.09
C PRO A 252 -18.58 6.61 12.94
N VAL A 253 -17.96 7.77 12.87
CA VAL A 253 -16.51 7.92 12.74
C VAL A 253 -15.86 7.85 14.13
N ARG A 254 -14.66 7.28 14.21
CA ARG A 254 -13.78 7.48 15.36
C ARG A 254 -12.63 8.40 15.01
N ILE A 255 -12.43 9.44 15.79
CA ILE A 255 -11.25 10.29 15.66
C ILE A 255 -10.04 9.61 16.30
N PRO A 256 -8.87 9.57 15.64
CA PRO A 256 -7.63 9.10 16.24
C PRO A 256 -7.19 9.94 17.45
N GLN A 257 -6.92 9.29 18.59
CA GLN A 257 -6.58 9.94 19.87
C GLN A 257 -5.11 9.78 20.29
N GLN A 258 -4.22 9.34 19.40
CA GLN A 258 -2.81 9.17 19.77
C GLN A 258 -2.15 10.55 19.99
N PRO A 259 -1.14 10.65 20.86
CA PRO A 259 -0.39 11.89 21.07
C PRO A 259 0.06 12.52 19.74
N GLY A 260 -0.10 13.83 19.61
CA GLY A 260 0.26 14.58 18.41
C GLY A 260 -0.65 14.39 17.19
N GLN A 261 -1.74 13.62 17.28
CA GLN A 261 -2.69 13.48 16.17
C GLN A 261 -3.72 14.62 16.09
N TRP A 262 -3.97 15.37 17.16
CA TRP A 262 -5.06 16.35 17.18
C TRP A 262 -4.90 17.46 16.13
N ALA A 263 -3.71 18.05 16.02
CA ALA A 263 -3.41 19.04 14.99
C ALA A 263 -3.59 18.48 13.57
N ARG A 264 -3.28 17.19 13.37
CA ARG A 264 -3.57 16.50 12.10
C ARG A 264 -5.07 16.34 11.87
N VAL A 265 -5.84 15.96 12.90
CA VAL A 265 -7.29 15.82 12.82
C VAL A 265 -7.93 17.17 12.45
N GLN A 266 -7.54 18.25 13.12
CA GLN A 266 -8.00 19.60 12.83
C GLN A 266 -7.69 20.01 11.39
N HIS A 267 -6.45 19.78 10.92
CA HIS A 267 -6.04 20.07 9.54
C HIS A 267 -6.98 19.48 8.49
N PHE A 268 -7.46 18.26 8.70
CA PHE A 268 -8.32 17.55 7.73
C PHE A 268 -9.82 17.76 7.94
N LEU A 269 -10.27 17.93 9.19
CA LEU A 269 -11.70 17.86 9.54
C LEU A 269 -12.31 19.21 9.90
N SER A 270 -11.52 20.26 10.13
CA SER A 270 -12.06 21.60 10.43
C SER A 270 -12.68 22.30 9.22
N SER A 271 -12.39 21.84 7.99
CA SER A 271 -12.87 22.48 6.76
C SER A 271 -13.66 21.49 5.88
N PRO A 272 -14.98 21.29 6.13
CA PRO A 272 -15.83 20.41 5.31
C PRO A 272 -15.85 20.78 3.83
N GLY A 273 -15.65 22.08 3.54
CA GLY A 273 -15.48 22.62 2.19
C GLY A 273 -14.31 22.00 1.41
N ARG A 274 -13.36 21.31 2.04
CA ARG A 274 -12.24 20.64 1.33
C ARG A 274 -12.45 19.15 1.12
N TRP A 275 -13.48 18.55 1.71
CA TRP A 275 -13.76 17.12 1.56
C TRP A 275 -14.17 16.80 0.12
N HIS A 276 -13.45 15.88 -0.50
CA HIS A 276 -13.61 15.60 -1.93
C HIS A 276 -14.32 14.27 -2.18
N LYS A 277 -13.85 13.19 -1.56
CA LYS A 277 -14.29 11.82 -1.86
C LYS A 277 -14.03 10.93 -0.64
N VAL A 278 -14.91 9.95 -0.40
CA VAL A 278 -14.70 8.91 0.62
C VAL A 278 -14.66 7.56 -0.07
N ASP A 279 -13.59 6.81 0.14
CA ASP A 279 -13.57 5.39 -0.19
C ASP A 279 -13.85 4.56 1.06
N LEU A 280 -14.75 3.59 0.94
CA LEU A 280 -15.02 2.65 2.00
C LEU A 280 -14.01 1.51 1.90
N VAL A 281 -13.26 1.28 2.98
CA VAL A 281 -12.18 0.29 3.04
C VAL A 281 -12.42 -0.68 4.19
N ARG A 282 -12.11 -1.96 3.98
CA ARG A 282 -12.12 -3.00 5.02
C ARG A 282 -10.73 -3.61 5.20
N ARG A 283 -10.31 -3.81 6.44
CA ARG A 283 -9.06 -4.51 6.77
C ARG A 283 -9.32 -5.74 7.62
N ARG A 284 -8.60 -6.82 7.34
CA ARG A 284 -8.71 -8.05 8.12
C ARG A 284 -8.29 -7.79 9.55
N LYS A 285 -9.16 -8.14 10.49
CA LYS A 285 -8.88 -8.11 11.91
C LYS A 285 -9.52 -9.32 12.55
N ALA A 286 -8.69 -10.25 13.01
CA ALA A 286 -9.20 -11.54 13.49
C ALA A 286 -10.05 -11.42 14.76
N SER A 287 -9.87 -10.35 15.54
CA SER A 287 -10.65 -10.06 16.74
C SER A 287 -11.90 -9.22 16.49
N ALA A 288 -12.12 -8.73 15.27
CA ALA A 288 -13.30 -7.94 14.96
C ALA A 288 -14.52 -8.84 14.66
N PRO A 289 -15.73 -8.43 15.04
CA PRO A 289 -16.97 -9.05 14.55
C PRO A 289 -16.96 -9.13 13.01
N GLY A 290 -17.33 -10.28 12.44
CA GLY A 290 -17.25 -10.52 10.99
C GLY A 290 -15.82 -10.63 10.42
N GLY A 291 -14.77 -10.52 11.24
CA GLY A 291 -13.37 -10.65 10.83
C GLY A 291 -12.79 -9.45 10.08
N TRP A 292 -13.49 -8.31 10.11
CA TRP A 292 -13.14 -7.08 9.40
C TRP A 292 -13.30 -5.85 10.29
N VAL A 293 -12.43 -4.87 10.11
CA VAL A 293 -12.66 -3.47 10.53
C VAL A 293 -12.85 -2.60 9.31
N TYR A 294 -13.62 -1.54 9.47
CA TYR A 294 -13.97 -0.63 8.38
C TYR A 294 -13.34 0.75 8.61
N GLU A 295 -12.94 1.37 7.52
CA GLU A 295 -12.28 2.66 7.46
C GLU A 295 -12.89 3.48 6.32
N ALA A 296 -13.04 4.77 6.53
CA ALA A 296 -13.30 5.74 5.49
C ALA A 296 -11.97 6.41 5.13
N HIS A 297 -11.55 6.25 3.88
CA HIS A 297 -10.38 6.95 3.35
C HIS A 297 -10.89 8.24 2.72
N LEU A 298 -10.86 9.31 3.51
CA LEU A 298 -11.32 10.64 3.15
C LEU A 298 -10.23 11.35 2.34
N MET A 299 -10.49 11.55 1.06
CA MET A 299 -9.70 12.44 0.20
C MET A 299 -10.11 13.88 0.44
N VAL A 300 -9.12 14.73 0.69
CA VAL A 300 -9.24 16.17 0.95
C VAL A 300 -8.44 16.93 -0.11
N LEU A 301 -9.00 18.02 -0.62
CA LEU A 301 -8.34 18.92 -1.56
C LEU A 301 -7.25 19.72 -0.83
N GLY A 302 -6.04 19.71 -1.38
CA GLY A 302 -4.85 20.38 -0.87
C GLY A 302 -3.92 19.49 -0.03
N PRO A 303 -2.85 20.08 0.53
CA PRO A 303 -1.69 19.33 1.01
C PRO A 303 -1.98 18.49 2.26
N GLY A 304 -1.16 17.45 2.43
CA GLY A 304 -1.17 16.65 3.66
C GLY A 304 -0.66 17.43 4.87
N TYR A 305 -1.03 16.97 6.06
CA TYR A 305 -0.54 17.56 7.31
C TYR A 305 0.97 17.31 7.48
N THR A 306 1.71 18.40 7.74
CA THR A 306 3.10 18.38 8.20
C THR A 306 3.15 19.04 9.58
N SER A 307 3.87 18.45 10.55
CA SER A 307 3.98 19.06 11.89
C SER A 307 4.89 20.30 11.85
N PRO A 308 4.70 21.27 12.76
CA PRO A 308 5.60 22.43 12.87
C PRO A 308 7.06 22.02 13.03
N SER A 309 7.35 20.99 13.83
CA SER A 309 8.70 20.47 14.02
C SER A 309 9.33 19.90 12.74
N VAL A 310 8.54 19.27 11.86
CA VAL A 310 9.03 18.74 10.59
C VAL A 310 9.25 19.87 9.59
N ARG A 311 8.39 20.91 9.57
CA ARG A 311 8.64 22.11 8.76
C ARG A 311 9.94 22.80 9.17
N ALA A 312 10.08 23.13 10.45
CA ALA A 312 11.30 23.75 10.96
C ALA A 312 12.57 22.90 10.76
N MET A 313 12.44 21.57 10.72
CA MET A 313 13.57 20.70 10.35
C MET A 313 13.91 20.82 8.86
N ARG A 314 12.90 20.83 7.98
CA ARG A 314 13.11 20.99 6.53
C ARG A 314 13.68 22.37 6.19
N ASP A 315 13.19 23.42 6.83
CA ASP A 315 13.67 24.79 6.62
C ASP A 315 15.15 24.91 7.02
N ARG A 316 15.54 24.33 8.17
CA ARG A 316 16.94 24.24 8.58
C ARG A 316 17.78 23.39 7.63
N ALA A 317 17.26 22.26 7.18
CA ALA A 317 17.95 21.40 6.22
C ALA A 317 18.22 22.12 4.89
N ALA A 318 17.26 22.91 4.39
CA ALA A 318 17.40 23.72 3.19
C ALA A 318 18.51 24.78 3.31
N GLN A 319 18.74 25.30 4.53
CA GLN A 319 19.77 26.29 4.83
C GLN A 319 21.16 25.70 5.06
N LEU A 320 21.33 24.37 5.10
CA LEU A 320 22.63 23.76 5.35
C LEU A 320 23.65 24.00 4.24
N ASP A 321 23.19 24.32 3.03
CA ASP A 321 24.02 24.51 1.82
C ASP A 321 25.08 23.41 1.65
N ARG A 322 24.59 22.17 1.55
CA ARG A 322 25.42 20.97 1.41
C ARG A 322 25.07 20.20 0.16
N ILE A 323 26.08 19.62 -0.45
CA ILE A 323 25.96 18.60 -1.49
C ILE A 323 26.32 17.25 -0.87
N GLY A 324 25.55 16.22 -1.20
CA GLY A 324 25.81 14.90 -0.66
C GLY A 324 25.57 13.79 -1.67
N GLY A 325 26.14 12.64 -1.35
CA GLY A 325 25.92 11.41 -2.09
C GLY A 325 25.51 10.27 -1.18
N VAL A 326 24.80 9.32 -1.76
CA VAL A 326 24.22 8.15 -1.11
C VAL A 326 24.71 6.91 -1.82
N ASP A 327 25.35 6.02 -1.08
CA ASP A 327 25.64 4.66 -1.53
C ASP A 327 24.68 3.68 -0.86
N GLY A 328 23.89 2.98 -1.68
CA GLY A 328 22.93 1.99 -1.21
C GLY A 328 23.44 0.58 -1.45
N ASN A 329 23.40 -0.28 -0.43
CA ASN A 329 23.77 -1.69 -0.58
C ASN A 329 22.68 -2.62 -0.03
N VAL A 330 22.90 -3.93 -0.12
CA VAL A 330 22.00 -4.97 0.39
C VAL A 330 21.87 -4.91 1.93
N SER A 331 22.95 -4.51 2.62
CA SER A 331 23.07 -4.58 4.09
C SER A 331 23.13 -3.23 4.82
N ASN A 332 23.54 -2.16 4.14
CA ASN A 332 23.69 -0.82 4.71
C ASN A 332 23.29 0.24 3.69
N LEU A 333 23.19 1.49 4.17
CA LEU A 333 23.10 2.68 3.33
C LEU A 333 24.05 3.72 3.93
N SER A 334 24.95 4.24 3.11
CA SER A 334 25.96 5.21 3.48
C SER A 334 25.63 6.56 2.86
N VAL A 335 25.74 7.63 3.64
CA VAL A 335 25.54 9.00 3.16
C VAL A 335 26.74 9.82 3.55
N VAL A 336 27.30 10.57 2.62
CA VAL A 336 28.35 11.55 2.90
C VAL A 336 27.95 12.88 2.26
N SER A 337 28.14 13.97 2.99
CA SER A 337 27.89 15.32 2.48
C SER A 337 29.00 16.26 2.86
N LEU A 338 29.20 17.28 2.04
CA LEU A 338 30.17 18.35 2.22
C LEU A 338 29.47 19.71 2.03
N PRO A 339 29.98 20.79 2.65
CA PRO A 339 29.57 22.15 2.30
C PRO A 339 29.66 22.37 0.78
N ALA A 340 28.63 22.98 0.18
CA ALA A 340 28.52 23.08 -1.28
C ALA A 340 29.66 23.91 -1.90
N ALA A 341 30.06 24.99 -1.23
CA ALA A 341 31.20 25.83 -1.64
C ALA A 341 32.57 25.20 -1.38
N LEU A 342 32.64 24.06 -0.67
CA LEU A 342 33.88 23.42 -0.20
C LEU A 342 34.78 24.34 0.65
N THR A 343 34.20 25.36 1.28
CA THR A 343 34.89 26.30 2.17
C THR A 343 34.27 26.25 3.56
N GLY A 344 35.11 26.15 4.60
CA GLY A 344 34.63 26.05 5.99
C GLY A 344 33.81 24.77 6.25
N GLY A 345 33.30 24.64 7.47
CA GLY A 345 32.55 23.44 7.92
C GLY A 345 33.39 22.15 7.90
N LYS A 346 32.74 21.02 8.14
CA LYS A 346 33.36 19.68 8.04
C LYS A 346 32.52 18.73 7.18
N PRO A 347 33.12 17.72 6.53
CA PRO A 347 32.39 16.60 5.94
C PRO A 347 31.58 15.88 7.02
N VAL A 348 30.42 15.37 6.63
CA VAL A 348 29.49 14.67 7.53
C VAL A 348 29.11 13.34 6.91
N SER A 349 29.14 12.27 7.69
CA SER A 349 28.80 10.92 7.27
C SER A 349 27.74 10.28 8.16
N THR A 350 26.84 9.52 7.55
CA THR A 350 25.87 8.65 8.23
C THR A 350 25.96 7.26 7.62
N GLU A 351 26.20 6.25 8.47
CA GLU A 351 26.07 4.84 8.08
C GLU A 351 24.82 4.22 8.74
N ILE A 352 23.91 3.74 7.91
CA ILE A 352 22.66 3.11 8.35
C ILE A 352 22.83 1.60 8.26
N THR A 353 23.06 0.98 9.40
CA THR A 353 23.17 -0.47 9.55
C THR A 353 22.07 -1.00 10.45
N LEU A 354 21.85 -2.32 10.40
CA LEU A 354 21.03 -2.99 11.40
C LEU A 354 21.88 -3.25 12.64
N THR A 355 21.48 -2.71 13.79
CA THR A 355 22.11 -3.03 15.08
C THR A 355 21.95 -4.52 15.42
N GLU A 356 22.81 -5.06 16.28
CA GLU A 356 22.71 -6.47 16.70
C GLU A 356 21.35 -6.79 17.35
N ALA A 357 20.83 -5.86 18.14
CA ALA A 357 19.50 -5.96 18.74
C ALA A 357 18.39 -6.03 17.67
N GLU A 358 18.47 -5.22 16.61
CA GLU A 358 17.53 -5.26 15.48
C GLU A 358 17.64 -6.55 14.68
N ARG A 359 18.87 -7.04 14.41
CA ARG A 359 19.11 -8.32 13.74
C ARG A 359 18.48 -9.47 14.51
N THR A 360 18.78 -9.58 15.80
CA THR A 360 18.19 -10.56 16.71
C THR A 360 16.66 -10.47 16.75
N LEU A 361 16.10 -9.26 16.77
CA LEU A 361 14.65 -9.06 16.75
C LEU A 361 14.01 -9.54 15.44
N LEU A 362 14.62 -9.22 14.30
CA LEU A 362 14.17 -9.63 12.97
C LEU A 362 14.22 -11.15 12.80
N GLU A 363 15.25 -11.81 13.33
CA GLU A 363 15.35 -13.26 13.34
C GLU A 363 14.26 -13.91 14.20
N LYS A 364 14.03 -13.39 15.41
CA LYS A 364 12.91 -13.82 16.27
C LYS A 364 11.57 -13.67 15.56
N GLN A 365 11.36 -12.57 14.83
CA GLN A 365 10.16 -12.36 14.02
C GLN A 365 10.08 -13.33 12.83
N ALA A 366 11.19 -13.60 12.15
CA ALA A 366 11.25 -14.55 11.04
C ALA A 366 10.95 -15.98 11.51
N LYS A 367 11.47 -16.41 12.66
CA LYS A 367 11.13 -17.68 13.32
C LYS A 367 9.63 -17.77 13.60
N LYS A 368 9.06 -16.76 14.27
CA LYS A 368 7.61 -16.68 14.53
C LYS A 368 6.79 -16.76 13.25
N ARG A 369 7.23 -16.11 12.16
CA ARG A 369 6.57 -16.18 10.85
C ARG A 369 6.60 -17.59 10.27
N ARG A 370 7.76 -18.27 10.31
CA ARG A 370 7.90 -19.66 9.86
C ARG A 370 7.01 -20.60 10.66
N ASP A 371 6.97 -20.46 11.98
CA ASP A 371 6.16 -21.33 12.85
C ASP A 371 4.67 -21.13 12.62
N ARG A 372 4.24 -19.88 12.41
CA ARG A 372 2.85 -19.58 12.02
C ARG A 372 2.50 -20.13 10.64
N ALA A 373 3.40 -20.05 9.66
CA ALA A 373 3.21 -20.65 8.34
C ALA A 373 3.09 -22.18 8.42
N ARG A 374 3.94 -22.83 9.23
CA ARG A 374 3.85 -24.27 9.54
C ARG A 374 2.53 -24.61 10.22
N ALA A 375 2.05 -23.79 11.14
CA ALA A 375 0.76 -24.00 11.80
C ALA A 375 -0.43 -23.93 10.84
N LEU A 376 -0.41 -22.97 9.89
CA LEU A 376 -1.42 -22.92 8.82
C LEU A 376 -1.39 -24.18 7.95
N GLU A 377 -0.19 -24.60 7.54
CA GLU A 377 -0.01 -25.79 6.71
C GLU A 377 -0.47 -27.06 7.44
N ARG A 378 -0.14 -27.21 8.73
CA ARG A 378 -0.65 -28.32 9.56
C ARG A 378 -2.17 -28.32 9.65
N SER A 379 -2.80 -27.16 9.89
CA SER A 379 -4.25 -27.07 9.94
C SER A 379 -4.91 -27.40 8.60
N ARG A 380 -4.30 -27.01 7.48
CA ARG A 380 -4.78 -27.35 6.13
C ARG A 380 -4.68 -28.85 5.89
N ARG A 381 -3.53 -29.46 6.17
CA ARG A 381 -3.30 -30.91 6.07
C ARG A 381 -4.28 -31.71 6.90
N ALA A 382 -4.52 -31.27 8.15
CA ALA A 382 -5.48 -31.93 9.03
C ALA A 382 -6.89 -32.00 8.43
N THR A 383 -7.32 -30.93 7.78
CA THR A 383 -8.67 -30.85 7.18
C THR A 383 -8.75 -31.57 5.83
N ASN A 384 -7.61 -31.91 5.23
CA ASN A 384 -7.50 -32.49 3.89
C ASN A 384 -6.57 -33.71 3.88
N ALA A 385 -6.60 -34.53 4.94
CA ALA A 385 -5.62 -35.57 5.20
C ALA A 385 -5.50 -36.58 4.05
N ALA A 386 -6.61 -36.95 3.41
CA ALA A 386 -6.65 -37.87 2.27
C ALA A 386 -5.79 -37.42 1.07
N GLN A 387 -5.46 -36.13 0.99
CA GLN A 387 -4.63 -35.60 -0.10
C GLN A 387 -3.12 -35.72 0.16
N TYR A 388 -2.70 -36.25 1.31
CA TYR A 388 -1.30 -36.30 1.71
C TYR A 388 -0.90 -37.72 2.15
N GLY A 389 0.30 -38.14 1.73
CA GLY A 389 0.90 -39.38 2.22
C GLY A 389 1.45 -39.25 3.65
N LEU A 390 1.82 -40.39 4.23
CA LEU A 390 2.56 -40.42 5.50
C LEU A 390 3.99 -39.91 5.30
N SER A 391 4.54 -39.24 6.33
CA SER A 391 5.98 -38.99 6.37
C SER A 391 6.76 -40.29 6.56
N ARG A 392 8.06 -40.31 6.21
CA ARG A 392 8.94 -41.47 6.45
C ARG A 392 8.86 -42.01 7.89
N LYS A 393 8.82 -41.11 8.89
CA LYS A 393 8.68 -41.48 10.31
C LYS A 393 7.31 -42.07 10.63
N GLN A 394 6.23 -41.53 10.05
CA GLN A 394 4.87 -42.05 10.23
C GLN A 394 4.72 -43.42 9.57
N ALA A 395 5.27 -43.62 8.37
CA ALA A 395 5.28 -44.90 7.67
C ALA A 395 6.07 -45.97 8.45
N LYS A 396 7.30 -45.66 8.90
CA LYS A 396 8.11 -46.59 9.74
C LYS A 396 7.39 -46.95 11.04
N ARG A 397 6.66 -46.01 11.64
CA ARG A 397 5.83 -46.29 12.83
C ARG A 397 4.65 -47.19 12.51
N ALA A 398 3.99 -46.99 11.37
CA ALA A 398 2.89 -47.85 10.93
C ALA A 398 3.38 -49.28 10.70
N GLY A 399 4.47 -49.47 9.93
CA GLY A 399 5.05 -50.79 9.68
C GLY A 399 5.53 -51.51 10.95
N ARG A 400 6.15 -50.79 11.91
CA ARG A 400 6.51 -51.39 13.22
C ARG A 400 5.32 -51.88 14.02
N ARG A 401 4.17 -51.20 13.92
CA ARG A 401 2.95 -51.62 14.62
C ARG A 401 2.30 -52.81 13.94
N GLU A 402 2.27 -52.80 12.62
CA GLU A 402 1.79 -53.90 11.80
C GLU A 402 2.58 -55.18 12.05
N ALA A 403 3.92 -55.10 12.06
CA ALA A 403 4.79 -56.22 12.42
C ALA A 403 4.58 -56.75 13.85
N GLN A 404 3.98 -55.94 14.74
CA GLN A 404 3.63 -56.32 16.11
C GLN A 404 2.15 -56.73 16.25
N GLY A 405 1.39 -56.89 15.15
CA GLY A 405 -0.04 -57.21 15.17
C GLY A 405 -0.93 -56.11 15.77
N LEU A 406 -0.40 -54.90 15.96
CA LEU A 406 -1.12 -53.80 16.59
C LEU A 406 -1.94 -53.00 15.57
N LYS A 407 -3.16 -52.62 15.95
CA LYS A 407 -4.04 -51.78 15.11
C LYS A 407 -3.35 -50.50 14.63
N PRO A 408 -3.56 -50.08 13.36
CA PRO A 408 -3.03 -48.83 12.83
C PRO A 408 -3.44 -47.62 13.66
N LYS A 409 -2.50 -46.73 13.96
CA LYS A 409 -2.79 -45.48 14.67
C LYS A 409 -3.32 -44.44 13.70
N THR A 410 -4.49 -43.87 13.97
CA THR A 410 -5.05 -42.76 13.18
C THR A 410 -4.10 -41.56 13.15
N VAL A 411 -3.72 -41.13 11.94
CA VAL A 411 -2.85 -39.98 11.71
C VAL A 411 -3.69 -38.78 11.30
N SER A 412 -3.92 -37.86 12.25
CA SER A 412 -4.72 -36.66 11.99
C SER A 412 -4.02 -35.61 11.12
N VAL A 413 -2.69 -35.61 11.06
CA VAL A 413 -1.90 -34.67 10.24
C VAL A 413 -0.80 -35.43 9.49
N PRO A 414 -1.05 -35.83 8.23
CA PRO A 414 -0.02 -36.51 7.43
C PRO A 414 1.13 -35.56 7.08
N GLY A 415 2.36 -36.00 7.34
CA GLY A 415 3.59 -35.23 7.12
C GLY A 415 4.26 -35.46 5.77
N GLY A 416 3.73 -36.36 4.94
CA GLY A 416 4.29 -36.70 3.64
C GLY A 416 3.95 -35.70 2.54
N ALA A 417 4.32 -36.05 1.30
CA ALA A 417 4.03 -35.24 0.13
C ALA A 417 2.52 -35.24 -0.18
N ARG A 418 2.06 -34.18 -0.86
CA ARG A 418 0.69 -34.14 -1.39
C ARG A 418 0.59 -35.05 -2.61
N ALA A 419 -0.55 -35.70 -2.78
CA ALA A 419 -0.86 -36.46 -3.98
C ALA A 419 -0.78 -35.54 -5.22
N ALA A 420 0.13 -35.89 -6.13
CA ALA A 420 0.38 -35.17 -7.38
C ALA A 420 0.37 -36.15 -8.56
N ARG A 421 0.17 -35.61 -9.76
CA ARG A 421 0.40 -36.34 -11.01
C ARG A 421 1.91 -36.43 -11.29
N SER A 422 2.29 -37.20 -12.31
CA SER A 422 3.69 -37.35 -12.74
C SER A 422 4.38 -36.03 -13.10
N ASP A 423 3.62 -35.03 -13.57
CA ASP A 423 4.11 -33.68 -13.87
C ASP A 423 4.30 -32.77 -12.63
N GLY A 424 4.13 -33.32 -11.43
CA GLY A 424 4.25 -32.59 -10.16
C GLY A 424 3.07 -31.67 -9.83
N VAL A 425 2.02 -31.65 -10.67
CA VAL A 425 0.81 -30.87 -10.40
C VAL A 425 -0.05 -31.60 -9.37
N PRO A 426 -0.49 -30.93 -8.29
CA PRO A 426 -1.39 -31.54 -7.31
C PRO A 426 -2.66 -32.10 -7.95
N LYS A 427 -3.04 -33.33 -7.61
CA LYS A 427 -4.28 -33.96 -8.13
C LYS A 427 -5.51 -33.11 -7.83
N GLN A 428 -5.53 -32.48 -6.66
CA GLN A 428 -6.49 -31.44 -6.30
C GLN A 428 -5.74 -30.13 -6.02
N ALA A 429 -6.21 -29.04 -6.61
CA ALA A 429 -5.64 -27.72 -6.39
C ALA A 429 -5.97 -27.18 -4.99
N PHE A 430 -5.02 -26.45 -4.38
CA PHE A 430 -5.17 -25.89 -3.03
C PHE A 430 -6.39 -24.97 -2.83
N ARG A 431 -6.93 -24.34 -3.88
CA ARG A 431 -8.19 -23.56 -3.81
C ARG A 431 -9.41 -24.38 -3.43
N HIS A 432 -9.40 -25.68 -3.75
CA HIS A 432 -10.50 -26.58 -3.45
C HIS A 432 -10.33 -27.25 -2.09
N ASP A 433 -9.28 -26.92 -1.33
CA ASP A 433 -9.08 -27.46 0.00
C ASP A 433 -10.19 -26.98 0.94
N ARG A 434 -10.72 -27.90 1.75
CA ARG A 434 -11.59 -27.54 2.87
C ARG A 434 -10.74 -26.84 3.93
N LEU A 435 -11.12 -25.63 4.32
CA LEU A 435 -10.38 -24.83 5.30
C LEU A 435 -11.15 -24.75 6.62
N SER A 436 -10.52 -25.15 7.72
CA SER A 436 -11.09 -25.01 9.06
C SER A 436 -11.26 -23.55 9.49
N THR A 437 -12.13 -23.31 10.45
CA THR A 437 -12.30 -21.98 11.08
C THR A 437 -10.97 -21.48 11.67
N ASN A 438 -10.22 -22.35 12.34
CA ASN A 438 -8.91 -22.01 12.93
C ASN A 438 -7.88 -21.61 11.86
N TYR A 439 -7.86 -22.27 10.70
CA TYR A 439 -7.02 -21.86 9.57
C TYR A 439 -7.36 -20.44 9.13
N ARG A 440 -8.66 -20.13 8.94
CA ARG A 440 -9.14 -18.82 8.50
C ARG A 440 -8.77 -17.71 9.49
N VAL A 441 -8.99 -17.94 10.78
CA VAL A 441 -8.63 -17.01 11.87
C VAL A 441 -7.12 -16.78 11.92
N THR A 442 -6.32 -17.84 11.83
CA THR A 442 -4.86 -17.73 11.86
C THR A 442 -4.33 -16.98 10.64
N ARG A 443 -4.88 -17.23 9.45
CA ARG A 443 -4.53 -16.51 8.21
C ARG A 443 -4.87 -15.03 8.35
N ALA A 444 -6.02 -14.69 8.91
CA ALA A 444 -6.40 -13.31 9.18
C ALA A 444 -5.42 -12.61 10.15
N ARG A 445 -5.01 -13.28 11.24
CA ARG A 445 -4.00 -12.75 12.17
C ARG A 445 -2.64 -12.51 11.50
N GLN A 446 -2.23 -13.40 10.60
CA GLN A 446 -0.99 -13.21 9.83
C GLN A 446 -1.07 -12.03 8.88
N ALA A 447 -2.19 -11.86 8.18
CA ALA A 447 -2.42 -10.72 7.29
C ALA A 447 -2.41 -9.39 8.06
N GLU A 448 -3.07 -9.33 9.21
CA GLU A 448 -3.08 -8.17 10.10
C GLU A 448 -1.66 -7.78 10.55
N GLN A 449 -0.87 -8.76 10.99
CA GLN A 449 0.52 -8.55 11.40
C GLN A 449 1.41 -8.10 10.23
N ALA A 450 1.26 -8.71 9.05
CA ALA A 450 2.02 -8.33 7.86
C ALA A 450 1.73 -6.88 7.46
N ALA A 451 0.47 -6.45 7.51
CA ALA A 451 0.09 -5.07 7.26
C ALA A 451 0.71 -4.11 8.29
N GLY A 452 0.69 -4.46 9.57
CA GLY A 452 1.34 -3.65 10.63
C GLY A 452 2.85 -3.54 10.44
N ILE A 453 3.53 -4.62 10.05
CA ILE A 453 4.97 -4.61 9.74
C ILE A 453 5.27 -3.71 8.54
N ALA A 454 4.45 -3.78 7.49
CA ALA A 454 4.62 -2.93 6.31
C ALA A 454 4.44 -1.43 6.63
N GLU A 455 3.46 -1.08 7.47
CA GLU A 455 3.29 0.29 7.95
C GLU A 455 4.49 0.76 8.77
N HIS A 456 4.95 -0.06 9.71
CA HIS A 456 6.09 0.27 10.54
C HIS A 456 7.37 0.52 9.71
N ARG A 457 7.61 -0.28 8.67
CA ARG A 457 8.74 -0.08 7.75
C ARG A 457 8.65 1.24 7.01
N ARG A 458 7.47 1.59 6.49
CA ARG A 458 7.25 2.89 5.83
C ARG A 458 7.46 4.06 6.80
N HIS A 459 6.98 3.93 8.03
CA HIS A 459 7.21 4.94 9.06
C HIS A 459 8.69 5.10 9.41
N ARG A 460 9.41 3.98 9.62
CA ARG A 460 10.87 3.98 9.84
C ARG A 460 11.61 4.64 8.69
N ALA A 461 11.32 4.27 7.45
CA ALA A 461 11.95 4.86 6.28
C ALA A 461 11.78 6.38 6.22
N ARG A 462 10.58 6.90 6.53
CA ARG A 462 10.34 8.35 6.60
C ARG A 462 11.11 9.04 7.72
N LEU A 463 11.18 8.43 8.91
CA LEU A 463 11.92 9.01 10.03
C LEU A 463 13.42 9.05 9.74
N VAL A 464 13.98 7.94 9.24
CA VAL A 464 15.39 7.86 8.86
C VAL A 464 15.70 8.84 7.72
N ALA A 465 14.83 8.95 6.70
CA ALA A 465 15.01 9.95 5.64
C ALA A 465 15.06 11.38 6.19
N ARG A 466 14.23 11.72 7.19
CA ARG A 466 14.25 13.03 7.85
C ARG A 466 15.53 13.27 8.63
N GLU A 467 16.03 12.26 9.33
CA GLU A 467 17.31 12.33 10.05
C GLU A 467 18.47 12.54 9.07
N ILE A 468 18.46 11.85 7.92
CA ILE A 468 19.44 12.05 6.85
C ILE A 468 19.40 13.49 6.34
N ILE A 469 18.23 13.99 5.89
CA ILE A 469 18.18 15.35 5.34
C ILE A 469 18.50 16.43 6.39
N ALA A 470 18.19 16.19 7.66
CA ALA A 470 18.52 17.10 8.75
C ALA A 470 20.03 17.21 8.99
N ALA A 471 20.81 16.17 8.65
CA ALA A 471 22.26 16.16 8.79
C ALA A 471 23.01 16.54 7.50
N HIS A 472 22.48 16.11 6.35
CA HIS A 472 23.18 16.17 5.06
C HIS A 472 22.67 17.23 4.10
N GLY A 473 21.53 17.86 4.39
CA GLY A 473 20.84 18.74 3.45
C GLY A 473 20.02 17.96 2.41
N PRO A 474 19.23 18.68 1.58
CA PRO A 474 18.26 18.06 0.68
C PRO A 474 18.79 17.83 -0.75
N VAL A 475 20.03 18.21 -1.06
CA VAL A 475 20.66 18.04 -2.38
C VAL A 475 21.54 16.80 -2.37
N LEU A 476 20.99 15.69 -2.84
CA LEU A 476 21.63 14.38 -2.78
C LEU A 476 21.70 13.70 -4.16
N VAL A 477 22.74 12.91 -4.37
CA VAL A 477 22.89 12.02 -5.53
C VAL A 477 22.97 10.56 -5.05
N VAL A 478 22.32 9.63 -5.75
CA VAL A 478 22.38 8.20 -5.46
C VAL A 478 22.67 7.42 -6.74
N GLU A 479 23.38 6.31 -6.64
CA GLU A 479 23.56 5.41 -7.78
C GLU A 479 22.24 4.80 -8.27
N ASP A 480 22.05 4.73 -9.58
CA ASP A 480 20.91 4.09 -10.22
C ASP A 480 21.09 2.58 -10.24
N CYS A 481 20.83 1.96 -9.10
CA CYS A 481 20.87 0.52 -8.93
C CYS A 481 19.53 -0.14 -9.32
N ASP A 482 19.59 -1.28 -10.02
CA ASP A 482 18.42 -2.14 -10.20
C ASP A 482 18.09 -2.91 -8.90
N ILE A 483 17.39 -2.23 -8.01
CA ILE A 483 16.88 -2.78 -6.75
C ILE A 483 15.97 -4.00 -7.04
N ARG A 484 15.31 -4.09 -8.20
CA ARG A 484 14.45 -5.25 -8.54
C ARG A 484 15.30 -6.50 -8.76
N ALA A 485 16.43 -6.38 -9.47
CA ALA A 485 17.39 -7.47 -9.61
C ALA A 485 17.90 -7.93 -8.23
N TRP A 486 18.21 -6.99 -7.33
CA TRP A 486 18.64 -7.32 -5.98
C TRP A 486 17.59 -8.10 -5.19
N TYR A 487 16.30 -7.73 -5.28
CA TYR A 487 15.22 -8.48 -4.63
C TYR A 487 15.07 -9.92 -5.16
N ARG A 488 15.44 -10.18 -6.43
CA ARG A 488 15.43 -11.53 -6.99
C ARG A 488 16.54 -12.40 -6.40
N LEU A 489 17.75 -11.84 -6.23
CA LEU A 489 18.92 -12.54 -5.72
C LEU A 489 18.92 -12.65 -4.19
N TRP A 490 18.62 -11.55 -3.49
CA TRP A 490 18.80 -11.39 -2.04
C TRP A 490 17.54 -10.97 -1.30
N GLY A 491 16.34 -11.22 -1.85
CA GLY A 491 15.07 -10.74 -1.32
C GLY A 491 14.81 -11.06 0.17
N LYS A 492 15.37 -12.15 0.71
CA LYS A 492 15.30 -12.45 2.15
C LYS A 492 16.01 -11.37 2.99
N ARG A 493 17.25 -11.02 2.63
CA ARG A 493 18.07 -10.01 3.31
C ARG A 493 17.50 -8.61 3.08
N LEU A 494 17.12 -8.28 1.84
CA LEU A 494 16.50 -6.99 1.52
C LEU A 494 15.14 -6.79 2.18
N SER A 495 14.42 -7.87 2.50
CA SER A 495 13.18 -7.75 3.27
C SER A 495 13.41 -7.26 4.70
N GLN A 496 14.64 -7.25 5.19
CA GLN A 496 15.02 -6.74 6.52
C GLN A 496 15.46 -5.28 6.47
N THR A 497 16.28 -4.91 5.47
CA THR A 497 16.86 -3.56 5.31
C THR A 497 15.97 -2.61 4.50
N THR A 498 15.19 -3.14 3.55
CA THR A 498 14.24 -2.40 2.69
C THR A 498 14.78 -1.10 2.06
N PRO A 499 15.97 -1.12 1.43
CA PRO A 499 16.64 0.09 0.94
C PRO A 499 15.78 0.89 -0.04
N GLY A 500 15.05 0.21 -0.94
CA GLY A 500 14.14 0.90 -1.87
C GLY A 500 13.03 1.71 -1.18
N MET A 501 12.55 1.31 0.01
CA MET A 501 11.59 2.14 0.76
C MET A 501 12.24 3.39 1.36
N LEU A 502 13.51 3.28 1.77
CA LEU A 502 14.26 4.41 2.31
C LEU A 502 14.63 5.40 1.19
N ILE A 503 15.11 4.91 0.05
CA ILE A 503 15.40 5.75 -1.13
C ILE A 503 14.14 6.49 -1.58
N SER A 504 13.00 5.82 -1.69
CA SER A 504 11.74 6.51 -2.01
C SER A 504 11.31 7.52 -0.94
N ALA A 505 11.61 7.28 0.34
CA ALA A 505 11.34 8.25 1.39
C ALA A 505 12.29 9.45 1.33
N LEU A 506 13.56 9.22 0.97
CA LEU A 506 14.56 10.27 0.75
C LEU A 506 14.15 11.19 -0.40
N THR A 507 13.75 10.64 -1.55
CA THR A 507 13.25 11.45 -2.67
C THR A 507 12.16 12.42 -2.21
N VAL A 508 11.14 11.91 -1.50
CA VAL A 508 10.01 12.72 -1.02
C VAL A 508 10.45 13.77 0.01
N GLU A 509 11.39 13.44 0.91
CA GLU A 509 11.83 14.39 1.95
C GLU A 509 12.81 15.43 1.39
N CYS A 510 13.66 15.09 0.41
CA CYS A 510 14.50 16.03 -0.34
C CYS A 510 13.63 17.06 -1.07
N GLU A 511 12.66 16.61 -1.87
CA GLU A 511 11.72 17.48 -2.59
C GLU A 511 10.95 18.39 -1.62
N ALA A 512 10.45 17.81 -0.51
CA ALA A 512 9.69 18.56 0.48
C ALA A 512 10.52 19.58 1.28
N ALA A 513 11.85 19.47 1.24
CA ALA A 513 12.80 20.42 1.82
C ALA A 513 13.40 21.37 0.76
N GLY A 514 12.86 21.41 -0.46
CA GLY A 514 13.31 22.30 -1.53
C GLY A 514 14.55 21.84 -2.30
N GLY A 515 15.01 20.60 -2.09
CA GLY A 515 16.10 19.99 -2.83
C GLY A 515 15.63 18.85 -3.75
N ARG A 516 16.53 17.92 -4.05
CA ARG A 516 16.26 16.78 -4.93
C ARG A 516 17.20 15.60 -4.63
N LEU A 517 16.71 14.40 -4.91
CA LEU A 517 17.53 13.18 -4.96
C LEU A 517 17.68 12.75 -6.42
N VAL A 518 18.86 12.96 -7.01
CA VAL A 518 19.15 12.61 -8.41
C VAL A 518 19.77 11.22 -8.50
N ARG A 519 19.49 10.50 -9.59
CA ARG A 519 20.05 9.17 -9.86
C ARG A 519 21.19 9.25 -10.86
N ALA A 520 22.33 8.65 -10.53
CA ALA A 520 23.51 8.60 -11.39
C ALA A 520 23.76 7.17 -11.91
N SER A 521 24.03 6.99 -13.20
CA SER A 521 24.34 5.67 -13.75
C SER A 521 25.60 5.07 -13.09
N THR A 522 25.50 3.81 -12.69
CA THR A 522 26.62 3.04 -12.14
C THR A 522 27.68 2.72 -13.19
N TRP A 523 27.32 2.76 -14.48
CA TRP A 523 28.22 2.43 -15.59
C TRP A 523 29.12 3.61 -15.98
N SER A 524 28.57 4.82 -16.05
CA SER A 524 29.33 6.01 -16.46
C SER A 524 30.21 6.55 -15.34
N THR A 525 29.76 6.43 -14.08
CA THR A 525 30.48 6.98 -12.93
C THR A 525 31.42 5.98 -12.27
N ALA A 526 31.04 4.69 -12.22
CA ALA A 526 31.80 3.61 -11.56
C ALA A 526 32.40 4.03 -10.19
N LEU A 527 31.59 4.66 -9.33
CA LEU A 527 32.06 5.33 -8.10
C LEU A 527 32.81 4.38 -7.17
N SER A 528 32.33 3.14 -7.06
CA SER A 528 32.98 2.11 -6.24
C SER A 528 34.41 1.74 -6.67
N GLN A 529 34.85 2.16 -7.86
CA GLN A 529 36.16 1.87 -8.45
C GLN A 529 37.06 3.11 -8.58
N HIS A 530 36.62 4.29 -8.12
CA HIS A 530 37.43 5.50 -8.13
C HIS A 530 37.83 5.92 -6.70
N CYS A 531 38.86 6.75 -6.62
CA CYS A 531 39.23 7.52 -5.43
C CYS A 531 38.84 9.00 -5.63
N LEU A 532 38.69 9.76 -4.54
CA LEU A 532 38.50 11.22 -4.63
C LEU A 532 39.61 11.95 -5.37
N CYS A 533 40.82 11.37 -5.49
CA CYS A 533 41.89 11.97 -6.28
C CYS A 533 41.76 11.76 -7.80
N GLY A 534 40.75 11.01 -8.26
CA GLY A 534 40.55 10.63 -9.65
C GLY A 534 41.16 9.28 -10.03
N GLU A 535 42.08 8.74 -9.23
CA GLU A 535 42.72 7.45 -9.50
C GLU A 535 41.71 6.29 -9.51
N ARG A 536 41.89 5.34 -10.43
CA ARG A 536 41.08 4.12 -10.46
C ARG A 536 41.68 3.07 -9.52
N VAL A 537 40.86 2.62 -8.58
CA VAL A 537 41.22 1.61 -7.60
C VAL A 537 40.33 0.39 -7.83
N SER A 538 40.86 -0.58 -8.57
CA SER A 538 40.15 -1.83 -8.86
C SER A 538 39.86 -2.59 -7.56
N LYS A 539 38.59 -2.88 -7.32
CA LYS A 539 38.06 -3.53 -6.11
C LYS A 539 36.98 -4.55 -6.48
N MET A 540 37.08 -5.74 -5.92
CA MET A 540 36.02 -6.74 -5.91
C MET A 540 34.88 -6.33 -4.98
N LEU A 541 33.68 -6.86 -5.24
CA LEU A 541 32.50 -6.59 -4.41
C LEU A 541 32.67 -6.97 -2.92
N ARG A 542 33.54 -7.96 -2.61
CA ARG A 542 33.84 -8.38 -1.24
C ARG A 542 34.76 -7.43 -0.48
N GLU A 543 35.53 -6.61 -1.19
CA GLU A 543 36.46 -5.66 -0.59
C GLU A 543 35.65 -4.45 -0.13
N ARG A 544 35.55 -4.28 1.19
CA ARG A 544 34.72 -3.25 1.85
C ARG A 544 35.51 -2.03 2.29
N GLU A 545 36.83 -2.11 2.23
CA GLU A 545 37.75 -1.00 2.47
C GLU A 545 38.25 -0.43 1.14
N HIS A 546 38.55 0.85 1.15
CA HIS A 546 39.21 1.56 0.07
C HIS A 546 40.57 2.03 0.57
N THR A 547 41.59 1.72 -0.21
CA THR A 547 42.96 2.19 0.00
C THR A 547 43.48 2.65 -1.34
N CYS A 548 43.76 3.94 -1.48
CA CYS A 548 44.30 4.51 -2.70
C CYS A 548 45.83 4.58 -2.62
N THR A 549 46.52 3.90 -3.53
CA THR A 549 47.99 3.91 -3.59
C THR A 549 48.56 5.22 -4.10
N ALA A 550 47.81 5.99 -4.90
CA ALA A 550 48.26 7.25 -5.47
C ALA A 550 48.22 8.42 -4.47
N CYS A 551 47.22 8.49 -3.60
CA CYS A 551 47.03 9.61 -2.67
C CYS A 551 46.97 9.23 -1.20
N GLY A 552 47.09 7.94 -0.87
CA GLY A 552 47.08 7.43 0.51
C GLY A 552 45.71 7.36 1.19
N LEU A 553 44.64 7.83 0.53
CA LEU A 553 43.30 7.88 1.14
C LEU A 553 42.83 6.49 1.59
N THR A 554 42.38 6.41 2.85
CA THR A 554 41.80 5.20 3.44
C THR A 554 40.40 5.45 3.98
N GLY A 555 39.51 4.46 3.84
CA GLY A 555 38.18 4.51 4.42
C GLY A 555 37.28 3.40 3.91
N LYS A 556 36.05 3.32 4.40
CA LYS A 556 35.08 2.33 3.93
C LYS A 556 34.68 2.61 2.49
N ARG A 557 34.69 1.59 1.64
CA ARG A 557 34.32 1.68 0.22
C ARG A 557 32.96 2.35 0.00
N ASP A 558 31.97 1.98 0.80
CA ASP A 558 30.60 2.48 0.67
C ASP A 558 30.54 3.99 1.04
N LEU A 559 31.32 4.45 2.04
CA LEU A 559 31.44 5.88 2.40
C LEU A 559 32.23 6.66 1.34
N VAL A 560 33.29 6.10 0.78
CA VAL A 560 34.05 6.72 -0.33
C VAL A 560 33.16 6.88 -1.57
N SER A 561 32.38 5.86 -1.91
CA SER A 561 31.44 5.91 -3.04
C SER A 561 30.36 6.97 -2.82
N ALA A 562 29.83 7.06 -1.60
CA ALA A 562 28.88 8.11 -1.22
C ALA A 562 29.51 9.52 -1.28
N ALA A 563 30.77 9.69 -0.89
CA ALA A 563 31.47 10.97 -1.01
C ALA A 563 31.69 11.36 -2.48
N LEU A 564 32.09 10.41 -3.33
CA LEU A 564 32.24 10.63 -4.77
C LEU A 564 30.92 11.01 -5.44
N ALA A 565 29.80 10.41 -5.02
CA ALA A 565 28.48 10.75 -5.54
C ALA A 565 28.12 12.23 -5.37
N ALA A 566 28.63 12.91 -4.33
CA ALA A 566 28.42 14.35 -4.13
C ALA A 566 29.03 15.22 -5.26
N PHE A 567 30.03 14.68 -5.97
CA PHE A 567 30.74 15.34 -7.08
C PHE A 567 30.31 14.83 -8.45
N VAL A 568 29.21 14.09 -8.54
CA VAL A 568 28.65 13.70 -9.82
C VAL A 568 27.92 14.90 -10.44
N ARG A 569 28.22 15.14 -11.72
CA ARG A 569 27.59 16.13 -12.58
C ARG A 569 26.80 15.43 -13.68
N PHE A 570 25.90 16.18 -14.30
CA PHE A 570 24.99 15.67 -15.32
C PHE A 570 24.96 16.68 -16.46
N THR A 571 25.01 16.20 -17.71
CA THR A 571 24.62 17.06 -18.84
C THR A 571 23.10 17.15 -18.95
N ASP A 572 22.38 16.10 -18.55
CA ASP A 572 20.93 16.08 -18.36
C ASP A 572 20.58 15.39 -17.02
N VAL A 573 19.97 16.13 -16.10
CA VAL A 573 19.63 15.65 -14.75
C VAL A 573 18.54 14.56 -14.78
N ASP A 574 17.71 14.55 -15.82
CA ASP A 574 16.62 13.58 -15.98
C ASP A 574 17.07 12.29 -16.68
N ASP A 575 18.28 12.27 -17.26
CA ASP A 575 18.92 11.09 -17.83
C ASP A 575 20.13 10.64 -16.98
N PRO A 576 19.98 9.59 -16.13
CA PRO A 576 21.06 9.06 -15.31
C PRO A 576 22.31 8.65 -16.09
N THR A 577 22.18 8.33 -17.38
CA THR A 577 23.31 7.87 -18.21
C THR A 577 24.30 8.98 -18.57
N THR A 578 23.87 10.23 -18.44
CA THR A 578 24.72 11.41 -18.67
C THR A 578 25.57 11.81 -17.47
N ALA A 579 25.45 11.07 -16.37
CA ALA A 579 26.20 11.31 -15.15
C ALA A 579 27.70 11.10 -15.37
N TYR A 580 28.53 12.03 -14.92
CA TYR A 580 30.00 11.90 -14.90
C TYR A 580 30.58 12.43 -13.59
N LEU A 581 31.74 11.91 -13.19
CA LEU A 581 32.42 12.32 -11.96
C LEU A 581 33.31 13.55 -12.23
N ASP A 582 33.10 14.63 -11.48
CA ASP A 582 33.99 15.80 -11.48
C ASP A 582 35.21 15.53 -10.59
N THR A 583 36.25 14.97 -11.20
CA THR A 583 37.48 14.59 -10.48
C THR A 583 38.26 15.79 -9.97
N ALA A 584 38.12 16.95 -10.61
CA ALA A 584 38.77 18.18 -10.16
C ALA A 584 38.16 18.65 -8.83
N MET A 585 36.83 18.70 -8.74
CA MET A 585 36.15 19.06 -7.50
C MET A 585 36.32 18.00 -6.41
N SER A 586 36.28 16.70 -6.74
CA SER A 586 36.52 15.66 -5.74
C SER A 586 37.94 15.70 -5.18
N ARG A 587 38.94 15.99 -6.03
CA ARG A 587 40.34 16.15 -5.61
C ARG A 587 40.49 17.40 -4.74
N HIS A 588 39.87 18.51 -5.14
CA HIS A 588 39.87 19.74 -4.35
C HIS A 588 39.29 19.50 -2.96
N ALA A 589 38.12 18.85 -2.86
CA ALA A 589 37.52 18.51 -1.58
C ALA A 589 38.42 17.62 -0.70
N GLN A 590 39.12 16.66 -1.31
CA GLN A 590 40.09 15.83 -0.60
C GLN A 590 41.22 16.66 0.02
N ILE A 591 41.79 17.60 -0.75
CA ILE A 591 42.88 18.45 -0.30
C ILE A 591 42.38 19.40 0.81
N THR A 592 41.24 20.05 0.60
CA THR A 592 40.70 21.06 1.51
C THR A 592 40.34 20.50 2.88
N TYR A 593 39.72 19.31 2.93
CA TYR A 593 39.27 18.72 4.19
C TYR A 593 40.24 17.70 4.79
N ALA A 594 41.16 17.15 4.01
CA ALA A 594 42.23 16.24 4.43
C ALA A 594 41.78 15.26 5.54
N GLN A 595 42.30 15.42 6.77
CA GLN A 595 41.99 14.58 7.92
C GLN A 595 40.49 14.51 8.26
N ALA A 596 39.77 15.63 8.18
CA ALA A 596 38.33 15.65 8.48
C ALA A 596 37.52 14.80 7.47
N LEU A 597 38.00 14.69 6.23
CA LEU A 597 37.41 13.79 5.25
C LEU A 597 37.73 12.33 5.58
N GLU A 598 38.97 12.01 5.94
CA GLU A 598 39.31 10.64 6.35
C GLU A 598 38.48 10.14 7.54
N GLU A 599 38.29 10.99 8.56
CA GLU A 599 37.42 10.69 9.70
C GLU A 599 36.00 10.37 9.25
N ALA A 600 35.43 11.20 8.38
CA ALA A 600 34.09 10.97 7.82
C ALA A 600 33.99 9.72 6.95
N LEU A 601 35.11 9.25 6.37
CA LEU A 601 35.15 8.06 5.51
C LEU A 601 35.46 6.76 6.26
N ARG A 602 35.99 6.82 7.48
CA ARG A 602 36.22 5.64 8.33
C ARG A 602 34.96 5.21 9.06
N GLU A 603 34.20 6.15 9.61
CA GLU A 603 32.98 5.86 10.35
C GLU A 603 31.93 6.97 10.26
N SER A 604 30.76 6.69 10.83
CA SER A 604 29.62 7.62 10.87
C SER A 604 29.93 8.76 11.85
N THR A 605 30.06 9.98 11.37
CA THR A 605 30.27 11.17 12.22
C THR A 605 28.97 11.72 12.82
N THR A 606 27.84 11.20 12.34
CA THR A 606 26.51 11.44 12.92
C THR A 606 26.08 10.27 13.80
N PRO A 607 25.28 10.54 14.86
CA PRO A 607 24.64 9.47 15.62
C PRO A 607 23.78 8.62 14.68
N SER A 608 23.94 7.30 14.76
CA SER A 608 23.06 6.39 14.02
C SER A 608 21.59 6.64 14.40
N PRO A 609 20.66 6.55 13.43
CA PRO A 609 19.23 6.60 13.70
C PRO A 609 18.84 5.77 14.92
N LYS A 610 18.16 6.38 15.89
CA LYS A 610 17.75 5.65 17.10
C LYS A 610 16.89 4.45 16.66
N PRO A 611 17.15 3.24 17.19
CA PRO A 611 16.32 2.10 16.87
C PRO A 611 14.90 2.43 17.33
N LEU A 612 13.95 2.42 16.39
CA LEU A 612 12.56 2.64 16.75
C LEU A 612 12.18 1.56 17.77
N ARG A 613 11.75 2.01 18.96
CA ARG A 613 11.06 1.13 19.89
C ARG A 613 9.96 0.42 19.12
N ARG A 614 9.74 -0.86 19.45
CA ARG A 614 8.69 -1.71 18.85
C ARG A 614 7.47 -0.87 18.51
N PRO A 615 6.70 -1.22 17.47
CA PRO A 615 5.32 -0.74 17.43
C PRO A 615 4.71 -1.12 18.78
N GLY A 616 4.55 -0.13 19.67
CA GLY A 616 3.49 -0.13 20.63
C GLY A 616 2.29 -0.51 19.80
N ARG A 617 1.57 -1.56 20.22
CA ARG A 617 0.32 -1.94 19.57
C ARG A 617 -0.37 -0.62 19.22
N VAL A 618 -0.66 -0.38 17.95
CA VAL A 618 -1.63 0.67 17.60
C VAL A 618 -2.81 0.35 18.50
N ALA A 619 -2.97 1.13 19.56
CA ALA A 619 -3.78 0.79 20.69
C ALA A 619 -5.21 1.04 20.25
N VAL A 620 -5.78 0.08 19.54
CA VAL A 620 -7.22 -0.11 19.62
C VAL A 620 -7.46 -0.56 21.06
N PRO A 621 -8.39 0.07 21.80
CA PRO A 621 -8.56 -0.17 23.23
C PRO A 621 -8.54 -1.66 23.55
N ARG A 622 -7.73 -2.01 24.56
CA ARG A 622 -7.71 -3.36 25.16
C ARG A 622 -9.16 -3.72 25.49
N GLN A 623 -9.73 -4.65 24.74
CA GLN A 623 -10.90 -5.39 25.23
C GLN A 623 -10.37 -6.31 26.33
N GLN A 624 -10.35 -5.81 27.58
CA GLN A 624 -10.27 -6.69 28.74
C GLN A 624 -11.52 -7.56 28.69
N ARG A 625 -11.33 -8.85 28.42
CA ARG A 625 -12.36 -9.88 28.55
C ARG A 625 -12.24 -10.35 29.99
N ARG A 626 -13.25 -10.10 30.82
CA ARG A 626 -13.53 -11.02 31.93
C ARG A 626 -13.93 -12.34 31.29
N GLU A 627 -13.25 -13.39 31.69
CA GLU A 627 -13.47 -14.76 31.24
C GLU A 627 -14.75 -15.29 31.88
N THR A 628 -15.71 -15.71 31.06
CA THR A 628 -16.66 -16.76 31.42
C THR A 628 -17.16 -17.40 30.12
N PRO A 629 -17.16 -18.74 30.00
CA PRO A 629 -17.62 -19.43 28.80
C PRO A 629 -19.14 -19.62 28.87
N ALA A 630 -19.86 -19.19 27.83
CA ALA A 630 -21.28 -19.48 27.66
C ALA A 630 -21.52 -20.16 26.29
N PRO A 631 -22.54 -21.03 26.20
CA PRO A 631 -22.49 -22.24 25.39
C PRO A 631 -22.84 -22.01 23.92
N ARG A 632 -22.41 -22.99 23.11
CA ARG A 632 -22.65 -23.08 21.68
C ARG A 632 -24.09 -23.51 21.43
N THR A 633 -24.81 -22.75 20.64
CA THR A 633 -25.98 -23.24 19.90
C THR A 633 -25.78 -23.01 18.41
N ALA A 634 -26.02 -24.10 17.67
CA ALA A 634 -25.67 -24.31 16.28
C ALA A 634 -26.64 -23.63 15.32
N GLY A 635 -26.17 -23.44 14.08
CA GLY A 635 -27.00 -23.02 12.96
C GLY A 635 -26.19 -22.30 11.88
N GLN A 636 -25.23 -22.96 11.23
CA GLN A 636 -24.56 -22.39 10.06
C GLN A 636 -24.75 -23.27 8.83
N ARG A 637 -25.55 -22.75 7.90
CA ARG A 637 -25.69 -23.25 6.53
C ARG A 637 -24.32 -23.25 5.84
N HIS A 638 -24.00 -24.37 5.22
CA HIS A 638 -22.85 -24.52 4.34
C HIS A 638 -23.04 -23.67 3.07
N ARG A 639 -22.10 -22.74 2.81
CA ARG A 639 -21.96 -22.14 1.47
C ARG A 639 -20.53 -22.31 0.98
N ALA A 640 -20.40 -23.00 -0.15
CA ALA A 640 -19.14 -23.32 -0.81
C ALA A 640 -18.41 -22.04 -1.22
N THR A 641 -17.08 -22.07 -1.08
CA THR A 641 -16.19 -20.95 -1.40
C THR A 641 -15.42 -21.28 -2.68
N PRO A 642 -15.51 -20.50 -3.77
CA PRO A 642 -14.56 -20.58 -4.86
C PRO A 642 -13.57 -19.40 -4.79
N ASP A 643 -12.26 -19.68 -4.65
CA ASP A 643 -11.21 -19.06 -5.49
C ASP A 643 -9.75 -19.50 -5.16
N GLU A 644 -8.90 -19.38 -6.21
CA GLU A 644 -7.43 -19.20 -6.25
C GLU A 644 -6.47 -20.37 -6.61
N ALA A 645 -6.06 -20.46 -7.88
CA ALA A 645 -4.65 -20.34 -8.30
C ALA A 645 -4.34 -20.76 -9.77
N ARG A 646 -3.79 -19.77 -10.50
CA ARG A 646 -2.55 -19.74 -11.33
C ARG A 646 -2.43 -20.38 -12.74
N SER A 647 -2.20 -19.48 -13.71
CA SER A 647 -0.92 -19.19 -14.40
C SER A 647 -0.16 -20.32 -15.15
N ARG A 648 -0.28 -20.31 -16.48
CA ARG A 648 0.71 -20.68 -17.54
C ARG A 648 0.47 -19.70 -18.71
N GLY A 649 1.38 -19.31 -19.63
CA GLY A 649 2.83 -19.42 -19.87
C GLY A 649 3.33 -18.04 -20.40
N HIS A 650 4.56 -17.79 -20.85
CA HIS A 650 5.51 -18.60 -21.61
C HIS A 650 6.94 -18.31 -21.17
N ALA A 651 7.76 -19.35 -21.03
CA ALA A 651 9.21 -19.28 -21.15
C ALA A 651 9.58 -20.29 -22.24
N GLY A 652 10.48 -19.88 -23.14
CA GLY A 652 10.97 -20.67 -24.25
C GLY A 652 11.63 -21.97 -23.79
N LYS A 653 11.87 -22.85 -24.77
CA LYS A 653 12.44 -24.19 -24.61
C LYS A 653 13.65 -24.17 -23.66
N PRO A 654 13.75 -25.11 -22.70
CA PRO A 654 14.89 -25.18 -21.81
C PRO A 654 16.12 -25.71 -22.58
N GLY A 655 17.14 -24.85 -22.72
CA GLY A 655 18.50 -25.30 -23.03
C GLY A 655 19.11 -26.08 -21.85
N PRO A 656 20.13 -26.92 -22.09
CA PRO A 656 20.75 -27.76 -21.07
C PRO A 656 21.38 -26.89 -19.97
N ARG A 657 21.07 -27.24 -18.72
CA ARG A 657 21.68 -26.62 -17.53
C ARG A 657 23.07 -27.22 -17.31
N PRO A 658 24.15 -26.42 -17.20
CA PRO A 658 25.39 -26.91 -16.61
C PRO A 658 25.16 -27.22 -15.12
N GLY A 659 25.80 -28.29 -14.67
CA GLY A 659 25.59 -28.91 -13.38
C GLY A 659 25.79 -27.99 -12.18
N ARG A 660 25.07 -28.35 -11.11
CA ARG A 660 25.33 -27.92 -9.74
C ARG A 660 26.79 -28.22 -9.39
N ASN A 661 27.51 -27.24 -8.85
CA ASN A 661 28.66 -27.54 -8.00
C ASN A 661 28.30 -27.25 -6.53
N PRO A 662 28.35 -28.25 -5.62
CA PRO A 662 28.01 -28.09 -4.23
C PRO A 662 29.28 -27.94 -3.41
N GLN A 663 29.79 -26.72 -3.21
CA GLN A 663 30.80 -26.47 -2.18
C GLN A 663 30.90 -24.96 -1.96
N LEU A 664 30.51 -24.52 -0.77
CA LEU A 664 31.26 -23.58 0.07
C LEU A 664 30.46 -23.44 1.37
N THR A 665 30.78 -24.38 2.24
CA THR A 665 30.62 -24.37 3.68
C THR A 665 31.36 -23.19 4.32
N LEU A 666 30.76 -22.68 5.39
CA LEU A 666 31.36 -22.06 6.58
C LEU A 666 31.61 -20.54 6.62
N TRP A 667 31.05 -19.97 7.71
CA TRP A 667 31.22 -18.65 8.37
C TRP A 667 30.51 -17.42 7.80
#